data_AF-A0AAD1KVS1-F1
#
_entry.id   AF-A0AAD1KVS1-F1
#
_cell.length_a   1.000
_cell.length_b   1.000
_cell.length_c   1.000
_cell.angle_alpha   90.00
_cell.angle_beta   90.00
_cell.angle_gamma   90.00
#
_symmetry.space_group_name_H-M   'P 1'
#
loop_
_entity.id
_entity.type
_entity.pdbx_description
1 polymer ?
#
loop_
_entity_poly.entity_id
_entity_poly.type
_entity_poly.pdbx_seq_one_letter_code
_entity_poly.pdbx_strand_id
1 'polypeptide(L)'
;MGRAKALVVWGTGSGVGKSLFAAGLLRHFKRLGLEAAPFKAQNMANHARVVRGGEMASAQWLQALAAGVEPEVRMNPVLVKPFGERGAQVVVLGKVDPFLSGLPWKERRPHLEAPVREALEGLLAEYDLLVLEGAGSPVERNLWPDLPNLKAAEWADAKALLVADVDQGGALGALYGTWALLGEHRKRLIGFAFNKFRGDLELLKPAYALLRDWTGLPVLGTLPLLPLALPEEDGFRYRQPAGEGPKVALLRYPHAANLDEFWPLSELAQVVYAHSPEEAEGAWLLILPGSRLPARDLPWLRAFLPLIQRHLEAGKPVLAVCGGAEMLSEALLDEEGVEERGHFPGLGLLPYRVRMAREKTVERRRVRLQGLSGYWGRLEGLEVEGYEIHHGQGLPLFHQEGSLLATWLHGLLENPGVQRALFGREARGLEEALEALADALERHLDLGALHRALGLAGRAFPASPAGAKASAEHPDPPPPPGLVLLLGGAKSGKSRFAQRLAGPFATLIATAEARDEEMAERIRRHQEERPPTWETLEEPLDLPGALKRARHPTVVVDCLTLWVANLMERGLDPLLEARRFLSAVEESGKRVIAVSNEVGMGIVPQNPLARRYRDLLGQVNALLAEAAQEAYLLVAGRALPLGGGKVPAQEAKRPGSPGGEPGPGRSRDPGP
;
A
#
# COMPACT_ATOMS: atom_id res chain seq x y z
N MET A 1 -9.08 -28.50 -4.77
CA MET A 1 -8.71 -27.07 -4.90
C MET A 1 -7.91 -26.89 -6.17
N GLY A 2 -8.20 -25.85 -6.97
CA GLY A 2 -7.39 -25.55 -8.14
C GLY A 2 -5.99 -25.09 -7.70
N ARG A 3 -4.96 -25.36 -8.50
CA ARG A 3 -3.59 -24.88 -8.25
C ARG A 3 -3.59 -23.35 -8.12
N ALA A 4 -2.84 -22.82 -7.15
CA ALA A 4 -2.65 -21.38 -7.00
C ALA A 4 -2.16 -20.74 -8.30
N LYS A 5 -2.58 -19.50 -8.52
CA LYS A 5 -2.14 -18.72 -9.68
C LYS A 5 -0.81 -18.06 -9.36
N ALA A 6 -0.05 -17.74 -10.40
CA ALA A 6 1.20 -17.02 -10.24
C ALA A 6 1.39 -15.96 -11.32
N LEU A 7 1.85 -14.79 -10.89
CA LEU A 7 2.29 -13.70 -11.76
C LEU A 7 3.74 -13.38 -11.42
N VAL A 8 4.65 -13.46 -12.38
CA VAL A 8 6.02 -12.97 -12.23
C VAL A 8 6.17 -11.58 -12.85
N VAL A 9 6.73 -10.65 -12.09
CA VAL A 9 7.15 -9.34 -12.56
C VAL A 9 8.61 -9.44 -12.98
N TRP A 10 8.83 -9.56 -14.29
CA TRP A 10 10.16 -9.46 -14.89
C TRP A 10 10.51 -8.00 -15.18
N GLY A 11 11.79 -7.74 -15.31
CA GLY A 11 12.31 -6.42 -15.67
C GLY A 11 13.31 -6.55 -16.80
N THR A 12 13.55 -5.46 -17.52
CA THR A 12 14.64 -5.40 -18.52
C THR A 12 16.02 -5.25 -17.88
N GLY A 13 16.09 -5.08 -16.56
CA GLY A 13 17.32 -4.97 -15.78
C GLY A 13 17.07 -4.74 -14.29
N SER A 14 18.14 -4.49 -13.53
CA SER A 14 18.07 -4.15 -12.10
C SER A 14 17.62 -2.70 -11.89
N GLY A 15 16.83 -2.45 -10.85
CA GLY A 15 16.34 -1.12 -10.51
C GLY A 15 15.25 -0.54 -11.41
N VAL A 16 14.68 -1.31 -12.34
CA VAL A 16 13.56 -0.85 -13.19
C VAL A 16 12.22 -0.69 -12.45
N GLY A 17 12.20 -1.05 -11.15
CA GLY A 17 11.03 -0.95 -10.27
C GLY A 17 10.16 -2.20 -10.18
N LYS A 18 10.73 -3.40 -10.44
CA LYS A 18 10.03 -4.68 -10.25
C LYS A 18 9.46 -4.80 -8.83
N SER A 19 10.26 -4.47 -7.82
CA SER A 19 9.87 -4.56 -6.41
C SER A 19 8.68 -3.65 -6.08
N LEU A 20 8.62 -2.46 -6.67
CA LEU A 20 7.48 -1.53 -6.55
C LEU A 20 6.23 -2.09 -7.25
N PHE A 21 6.37 -2.59 -8.48
CA PHE A 21 5.25 -3.23 -9.18
C PHE A 21 4.71 -4.43 -8.40
N ALA A 22 5.58 -5.29 -7.89
CA ALA A 22 5.19 -6.45 -7.08
C ALA A 22 4.45 -6.02 -5.82
N ALA A 23 4.97 -5.05 -5.06
CA ALA A 23 4.33 -4.52 -3.86
C ALA A 23 2.95 -3.91 -4.16
N GLY A 24 2.87 -3.06 -5.19
CA GLY A 24 1.61 -2.42 -5.54
C GLY A 24 0.55 -3.39 -6.09
N LEU A 25 0.96 -4.40 -6.86
CA LEU A 25 0.06 -5.48 -7.31
C LEU A 25 -0.42 -6.31 -6.12
N LEU A 26 0.45 -6.67 -5.18
CA LEU A 26 0.06 -7.38 -3.96
C LEU A 26 -0.94 -6.56 -3.14
N ARG A 27 -0.72 -5.25 -3.00
CA ARG A 27 -1.66 -4.36 -2.32
C ARG A 27 -3.00 -4.26 -3.06
N HIS A 28 -2.98 -4.18 -4.39
CA HIS A 28 -4.19 -4.24 -5.19
C HIS A 28 -4.97 -5.55 -4.97
N PHE A 29 -4.29 -6.70 -4.97
CA PHE A 29 -4.94 -7.99 -4.71
C PHE A 29 -5.48 -8.11 -3.28
N LYS A 30 -4.77 -7.59 -2.28
CA LYS A 30 -5.26 -7.47 -0.91
C LYS A 30 -6.59 -6.69 -0.86
N ARG A 31 -6.70 -5.57 -1.57
CA ARG A 31 -7.96 -4.77 -1.66
C ARG A 31 -9.11 -5.56 -2.27
N LEU A 32 -8.81 -6.52 -3.16
CA LEU A 32 -9.77 -7.43 -3.76
C LEU A 32 -10.11 -8.65 -2.88
N GLY A 33 -9.52 -8.75 -1.68
CA GLY A 33 -9.73 -9.86 -0.74
C GLY A 33 -8.90 -11.11 -1.04
N LEU A 34 -8.10 -11.11 -2.10
CA LEU A 34 -7.27 -12.26 -2.47
C LEU A 34 -6.20 -12.54 -1.43
N GLU A 35 -6.07 -13.82 -1.04
CA GLU A 35 -4.93 -14.31 -0.27
C GLU A 35 -3.72 -14.42 -1.20
N ALA A 36 -3.03 -13.29 -1.36
CA ALA A 36 -1.84 -13.19 -2.19
C ALA A 36 -0.57 -13.11 -1.33
N ALA A 37 0.53 -13.71 -1.80
CA ALA A 37 1.83 -13.61 -1.14
C ALA A 37 2.96 -13.27 -2.12
N PRO A 38 3.99 -12.55 -1.66
CA PRO A 38 5.19 -12.33 -2.46
C PRO A 38 6.06 -13.57 -2.55
N PHE A 39 6.83 -13.67 -3.63
CA PHE A 39 7.91 -14.62 -3.70
C PHE A 39 9.08 -14.09 -4.53
N LYS A 40 10.31 -14.18 -4.00
CA LYS A 40 11.54 -13.95 -4.77
C LYS A 40 12.53 -15.06 -4.47
N ALA A 41 12.65 -15.96 -5.42
CA ALA A 41 13.52 -17.15 -5.32
C ALA A 41 14.93 -16.83 -4.84
N GLN A 42 15.51 -15.73 -5.35
CA GLN A 42 16.80 -15.25 -4.91
C GLN A 42 16.84 -13.72 -4.94
N ASN A 43 17.16 -13.11 -3.80
CA ASN A 43 17.48 -11.69 -3.69
C ASN A 43 18.99 -11.51 -3.49
N MET A 44 19.54 -10.43 -4.03
CA MET A 44 20.88 -9.96 -3.74
C MET A 44 20.80 -8.55 -3.18
N ALA A 45 20.78 -8.41 -1.84
CA ALA A 45 20.59 -7.13 -1.16
C ALA A 45 21.41 -7.08 0.14
N ASN A 46 21.89 -5.88 0.49
CA ASN A 46 22.57 -5.64 1.77
C ASN A 46 21.59 -5.22 2.89
N HIS A 47 20.33 -4.96 2.56
CA HIS A 47 19.29 -4.58 3.50
C HIS A 47 18.44 -5.80 3.83
N ALA A 48 18.37 -6.14 5.12
CA ALA A 48 17.67 -7.32 5.60
C ALA A 48 16.87 -7.02 6.88
N ARG A 49 15.68 -7.57 6.97
CA ARG A 49 14.81 -7.54 8.16
C ARG A 49 14.84 -8.90 8.85
N VAL A 50 14.50 -8.92 10.13
CA VAL A 50 14.24 -10.17 10.86
C VAL A 50 12.75 -10.44 10.88
N VAL A 51 12.38 -11.58 10.32
CA VAL A 51 10.99 -12.01 10.11
C VAL A 51 10.77 -13.38 10.74
N ARG A 52 9.58 -13.97 10.57
CA ARG A 52 9.34 -15.34 11.02
C ARG A 52 10.27 -16.31 10.29
N GLY A 53 11.14 -16.96 11.06
CA GLY A 53 12.12 -17.94 10.56
C GLY A 53 13.54 -17.40 10.37
N GLY A 54 13.78 -16.08 10.46
CA GLY A 54 15.12 -15.49 10.38
C GLY A 54 15.21 -14.28 9.45
N GLU A 55 16.31 -14.15 8.73
CA GLU A 55 16.61 -13.00 7.87
C GLU A 55 15.85 -13.03 6.53
N MET A 56 15.39 -11.87 6.08
CA MET A 56 14.69 -11.71 4.79
C MET A 56 15.06 -10.36 4.16
N ALA A 57 15.15 -10.28 2.83
CA ALA A 57 15.40 -9.01 2.16
C ALA A 57 14.30 -7.98 2.48
N SER A 58 14.69 -6.72 2.67
CA SER A 58 13.75 -5.63 2.96
C SER A 58 12.67 -5.45 1.89
N ALA A 59 12.99 -5.70 0.61
CA ALA A 59 12.03 -5.62 -0.48
C ALA A 59 10.89 -6.63 -0.33
N GLN A 60 11.19 -7.91 -0.06
CA GLN A 60 10.14 -8.90 0.14
C GLN A 60 9.40 -8.66 1.46
N TRP A 61 10.07 -8.15 2.50
CA TRP A 61 9.39 -7.73 3.72
C TRP A 61 8.34 -6.66 3.44
N LEU A 62 8.69 -5.62 2.67
CA LEU A 62 7.75 -4.59 2.24
C LEU A 62 6.62 -5.16 1.38
N GLN A 63 6.93 -6.11 0.48
CA GLN A 63 5.91 -6.79 -0.33
C GLN A 63 4.95 -7.64 0.52
N ALA A 64 5.43 -8.28 1.59
CA ALA A 64 4.58 -9.02 2.52
C ALA A 64 3.65 -8.07 3.29
N LEU A 65 4.16 -6.91 3.71
CA LEU A 65 3.32 -5.83 4.26
C LEU A 65 2.30 -5.32 3.23
N ALA A 66 2.68 -5.19 1.96
CA ALA A 66 1.79 -4.80 0.88
C ALA A 66 0.66 -5.82 0.67
N ALA A 67 0.97 -7.10 0.76
CA ALA A 67 0.01 -8.19 0.72
C ALA A 67 -0.87 -8.29 1.99
N GLY A 68 -0.43 -7.73 3.11
CA GLY A 68 -1.13 -7.86 4.40
C GLY A 68 -0.92 -9.22 5.07
N VAL A 69 0.16 -9.92 4.73
CA VAL A 69 0.50 -11.26 5.26
C VAL A 69 1.71 -11.16 6.18
N GLU A 70 1.86 -12.12 7.11
CA GLU A 70 3.02 -12.16 8.00
C GLU A 70 4.30 -12.42 7.19
N PRO A 71 5.32 -11.54 7.26
CA PRO A 71 6.58 -11.77 6.56
C PRO A 71 7.27 -13.04 7.06
N GLU A 72 7.71 -13.89 6.15
CA GLU A 72 8.42 -15.13 6.47
C GLU A 72 9.48 -15.47 5.42
N VAL A 73 10.48 -16.26 5.84
CA VAL A 73 11.66 -16.58 5.02
C VAL A 73 11.35 -17.35 3.74
N ARG A 74 10.21 -18.06 3.65
CA ARG A 74 9.81 -18.78 2.41
C ARG A 74 9.50 -17.83 1.25
N MET A 75 9.10 -16.59 1.55
CA MET A 75 8.86 -15.56 0.53
C MET A 75 10.17 -15.04 -0.08
N ASN A 76 11.31 -15.24 0.60
CA ASN A 76 12.65 -14.99 0.07
C ASN A 76 13.62 -16.09 0.54
N PRO A 77 13.56 -17.29 -0.06
CA PRO A 77 14.27 -18.47 0.46
C PRO A 77 15.79 -18.36 0.33
N VAL A 78 16.29 -17.52 -0.58
CA VAL A 78 17.72 -17.25 -0.75
C VAL A 78 17.97 -15.73 -0.74
N LEU A 79 18.76 -15.28 0.22
CA LEU A 79 19.28 -13.92 0.29
C LEU A 79 20.80 -13.95 0.17
N VAL A 80 21.33 -13.30 -0.85
CA VAL A 80 22.76 -13.11 -1.04
C VAL A 80 23.13 -11.70 -0.61
N LYS A 81 24.07 -11.59 0.34
CA LYS A 81 24.61 -10.31 0.79
C LYS A 81 26.04 -10.13 0.25
N PRO A 82 26.23 -9.41 -0.86
CA PRO A 82 27.54 -9.27 -1.49
C PRO A 82 28.51 -8.49 -0.62
N PHE A 83 29.79 -8.85 -0.71
CA PHE A 83 30.87 -8.15 -0.03
C PHE A 83 32.19 -8.17 -0.79
N GLY A 84 32.77 -6.98 -0.98
CA GLY A 84 33.91 -6.81 -1.87
C GLY A 84 33.59 -7.23 -3.31
N GLU A 85 34.61 -7.62 -4.07
CA GLU A 85 34.48 -7.95 -5.49
C GLU A 85 34.02 -9.39 -5.78
N ARG A 86 34.31 -10.35 -4.88
CA ARG A 86 34.09 -11.79 -5.12
C ARG A 86 33.37 -12.53 -3.99
N GLY A 87 33.21 -11.89 -2.83
CA GLY A 87 32.60 -12.50 -1.65
C GLY A 87 31.10 -12.25 -1.59
N ALA A 88 30.37 -13.18 -0.99
CA ALA A 88 29.01 -12.93 -0.55
C ALA A 88 28.61 -13.90 0.56
N GLN A 89 27.87 -13.39 1.54
CA GLN A 89 27.21 -14.23 2.53
C GLN A 89 25.92 -14.76 1.91
N VAL A 90 25.70 -16.06 2.00
CA VAL A 90 24.49 -16.72 1.51
C VAL A 90 23.63 -17.08 2.71
N VAL A 91 22.40 -16.56 2.71
CA VAL A 91 21.37 -16.89 3.68
C VAL A 91 20.34 -17.76 2.98
N VAL A 92 20.07 -18.94 3.56
CA VAL A 92 19.05 -19.88 3.08
C VAL A 92 17.99 -20.03 4.16
N LEU A 93 16.72 -19.79 3.80
CA LEU A 93 15.57 -19.86 4.70
C LEU A 93 15.82 -19.13 6.04
N GLY A 94 16.37 -17.91 5.93
CA GLY A 94 16.62 -17.02 7.05
C GLY A 94 17.88 -17.27 7.87
N LYS A 95 18.68 -18.30 7.54
CA LYS A 95 19.91 -18.62 8.25
C LYS A 95 21.11 -18.54 7.34
N VAL A 96 22.21 -17.98 7.85
CA VAL A 96 23.50 -17.97 7.14
C VAL A 96 23.94 -19.41 6.90
N ASP A 97 24.31 -19.73 5.67
CA ASP A 97 24.92 -21.00 5.27
C ASP A 97 26.42 -20.79 5.02
N PRO A 98 27.31 -21.22 5.93
CA PRO A 98 28.75 -21.01 5.80
C PRO A 98 29.35 -21.77 4.61
N PHE A 99 28.81 -22.95 4.27
CA PHE A 99 29.30 -23.75 3.17
C PHE A 99 29.02 -23.03 1.84
N LEU A 100 27.78 -22.62 1.59
CA LEU A 100 27.41 -21.89 0.38
C LEU A 100 28.08 -20.51 0.29
N SER A 101 28.29 -19.85 1.43
CA SER A 101 29.03 -18.60 1.49
C SER A 101 30.49 -18.76 1.04
N GLY A 102 31.11 -19.91 1.34
CA GLY A 102 32.46 -20.25 0.89
C GLY A 102 32.56 -20.72 -0.57
N LEU A 103 31.45 -21.13 -1.19
CA LEU A 103 31.46 -21.58 -2.58
C LEU A 103 31.53 -20.43 -3.59
N PRO A 104 32.22 -20.61 -4.73
CA PRO A 104 32.12 -19.73 -5.88
C PRO A 104 30.67 -19.62 -6.40
N TRP A 105 30.32 -18.47 -6.98
CA TRP A 105 28.95 -18.18 -7.44
C TRP A 105 28.32 -19.28 -8.31
N LYS A 106 29.10 -19.80 -9.29
CA LYS A 106 28.62 -20.81 -10.24
C LYS A 106 28.31 -22.16 -9.57
N GLU A 107 28.97 -22.47 -8.48
CA GLU A 107 28.85 -23.75 -7.76
C GLU A 107 27.69 -23.76 -6.76
N ARG A 108 27.16 -22.59 -6.38
CA ARG A 108 26.05 -22.49 -5.42
C ARG A 108 24.74 -23.04 -5.97
N ARG A 109 24.49 -22.83 -7.28
CA ARG A 109 23.18 -23.05 -7.89
C ARG A 109 22.56 -24.43 -7.63
N PRO A 110 23.26 -25.57 -7.80
CA PRO A 110 22.70 -26.89 -7.54
C PRO A 110 22.14 -27.09 -6.12
N HIS A 111 22.69 -26.35 -5.14
CA HIS A 111 22.28 -26.42 -3.74
C HIS A 111 21.08 -25.53 -3.42
N LEU A 112 20.78 -24.54 -4.28
CA LEU A 112 19.71 -23.56 -4.05
C LEU A 112 18.37 -24.00 -4.65
N GLU A 113 18.36 -24.90 -5.64
CA GLU A 113 17.12 -25.25 -6.34
C GLU A 113 16.11 -25.94 -5.42
N ALA A 114 16.56 -26.89 -4.59
CA ALA A 114 15.69 -27.60 -3.66
C ALA A 114 15.00 -26.67 -2.64
N PRO A 115 15.71 -25.86 -1.83
CA PRO A 115 15.06 -24.98 -0.85
C PRO A 115 14.17 -23.92 -1.51
N VAL A 116 14.54 -23.40 -2.68
CA VAL A 116 13.72 -22.45 -3.43
C VAL A 116 12.41 -23.11 -3.89
N ARG A 117 12.51 -24.32 -4.46
CA ARG A 117 11.36 -25.04 -4.98
C ARG A 117 10.41 -25.45 -3.87
N GLU A 118 10.93 -25.96 -2.75
CA GLU A 118 10.12 -26.33 -1.60
C GLU A 118 9.37 -25.12 -1.01
N ALA A 119 10.06 -23.98 -0.86
CA ALA A 119 9.42 -22.74 -0.40
C ALA A 119 8.32 -22.27 -1.37
N LEU A 120 8.58 -22.32 -2.68
CA LEU A 120 7.61 -21.95 -3.71
C LEU A 120 6.39 -22.87 -3.71
N GLU A 121 6.60 -24.19 -3.71
CA GLU A 121 5.52 -25.19 -3.71
C GLU A 121 4.68 -25.11 -2.43
N GLY A 122 5.31 -24.86 -1.27
CA GLY A 122 4.60 -24.62 -0.01
C GLY A 122 3.71 -23.38 -0.07
N LEU A 123 4.22 -22.24 -0.55
CA LEU A 123 3.41 -21.03 -0.71
C LEU A 123 2.30 -21.19 -1.75
N LEU A 124 2.53 -21.90 -2.86
CA LEU A 124 1.50 -22.22 -3.86
C LEU A 124 0.41 -23.17 -3.32
N ALA A 125 0.66 -23.88 -2.22
CA ALA A 125 -0.33 -24.71 -1.56
C ALA A 125 -1.18 -23.91 -0.54
N GLU A 126 -0.65 -22.79 -0.05
CA GLU A 126 -1.25 -21.99 1.04
C GLU A 126 -2.01 -20.75 0.55
N TYR A 127 -1.63 -20.17 -0.59
CA TYR A 127 -2.18 -18.90 -1.09
C TYR A 127 -2.91 -19.07 -2.43
N ASP A 128 -3.90 -18.22 -2.70
CA ASP A 128 -4.63 -18.21 -3.97
C ASP A 128 -3.78 -17.71 -5.15
N LEU A 129 -2.87 -16.77 -4.85
CA LEU A 129 -2.05 -16.07 -5.84
C LEU A 129 -0.65 -15.77 -5.30
N LEU A 130 0.38 -16.12 -6.06
CA LEU A 130 1.73 -15.62 -5.80
C LEU A 130 2.10 -14.52 -6.78
N VAL A 131 2.65 -13.42 -6.25
CA VAL A 131 3.31 -12.38 -7.06
C VAL A 131 4.81 -12.57 -6.90
N LEU A 132 5.43 -13.13 -7.94
CA LEU A 132 6.84 -13.39 -8.01
C LEU A 132 7.58 -12.14 -8.48
N GLU A 133 8.70 -11.81 -7.84
CA GLU A 133 9.60 -10.76 -8.32
C GLU A 133 10.83 -11.38 -8.98
N GLY A 134 11.04 -11.12 -10.28
CA GLY A 134 12.25 -11.54 -10.98
C GLY A 134 13.51 -10.84 -10.48
N ALA A 135 14.69 -11.38 -10.74
CA ALA A 135 15.98 -10.74 -10.45
C ALA A 135 16.64 -10.26 -11.74
N GLY A 136 17.13 -9.02 -11.77
CA GLY A 136 17.75 -8.46 -12.98
C GLY A 136 16.84 -8.57 -14.21
N SER A 137 17.42 -9.06 -15.31
CA SER A 137 16.75 -9.39 -16.57
C SER A 137 16.60 -10.92 -16.72
N PRO A 138 15.46 -11.44 -17.22
CA PRO A 138 15.24 -12.88 -17.39
C PRO A 138 16.00 -13.49 -18.58
N VAL A 139 16.80 -12.71 -19.31
CA VAL A 139 17.51 -13.13 -20.53
C VAL A 139 19.03 -13.07 -20.43
N GLU A 140 19.57 -12.99 -19.21
CA GLU A 140 21.01 -13.11 -18.95
C GLU A 140 21.51 -14.50 -19.35
N ARG A 141 22.06 -14.60 -20.57
CA ARG A 141 22.39 -15.91 -21.20
C ARG A 141 23.41 -16.72 -20.43
N ASN A 142 24.32 -16.05 -19.73
CA ASN A 142 25.30 -16.68 -18.85
C ASN A 142 24.66 -17.37 -17.61
N LEU A 143 23.39 -17.10 -17.31
CA LEU A 143 22.64 -17.70 -16.20
C LEU A 143 21.51 -18.63 -16.68
N TRP A 144 21.33 -18.79 -18.00
CA TRP A 144 20.15 -19.42 -18.61
C TRP A 144 20.02 -20.95 -18.37
N PRO A 145 18.80 -21.47 -18.15
CA PRO A 145 17.63 -20.74 -17.64
C PRO A 145 17.94 -20.33 -16.20
N ASP A 146 17.72 -19.08 -15.81
CA ASP A 146 18.12 -18.67 -14.46
C ASP A 146 17.15 -19.19 -13.38
N LEU A 147 17.66 -19.30 -12.15
CA LEU A 147 16.88 -19.69 -11.00
C LEU A 147 15.82 -18.65 -10.61
N PRO A 148 16.16 -17.35 -10.45
CA PRO A 148 15.22 -16.37 -9.91
C PRO A 148 14.09 -15.93 -10.87
N ASN A 149 14.26 -16.08 -12.18
CA ASN A 149 13.26 -15.70 -13.17
C ASN A 149 12.64 -16.94 -13.81
N LEU A 150 13.39 -17.65 -14.66
CA LEU A 150 12.81 -18.61 -15.59
C LEU A 150 12.38 -19.91 -14.92
N LYS A 151 13.24 -20.49 -14.07
CA LYS A 151 12.90 -21.70 -13.32
C LYS A 151 11.77 -21.47 -12.33
N ALA A 152 11.84 -20.39 -11.54
CA ALA A 152 10.77 -20.04 -10.61
C ALA A 152 9.41 -19.84 -11.33
N ALA A 153 9.41 -19.13 -12.47
CA ALA A 153 8.21 -18.96 -13.28
C ALA A 153 7.70 -20.27 -13.89
N GLU A 154 8.59 -21.19 -14.25
CA GLU A 154 8.22 -22.52 -14.75
C GLU A 154 7.58 -23.38 -13.66
N TRP A 155 8.22 -23.48 -12.49
CA TRP A 155 7.72 -24.25 -11.35
C TRP A 155 6.37 -23.72 -10.83
N ALA A 156 6.18 -22.40 -10.87
CA ALA A 156 4.91 -21.78 -10.48
C ALA A 156 3.83 -21.81 -11.56
N ASP A 157 4.17 -22.25 -12.79
CA ASP A 157 3.37 -22.01 -14.00
C ASP A 157 2.89 -20.55 -14.13
N ALA A 158 3.79 -19.60 -13.88
CA ALA A 158 3.45 -18.19 -13.81
C ALA A 158 3.16 -17.58 -15.17
N LYS A 159 2.21 -16.65 -15.19
CA LYS A 159 2.11 -15.58 -16.20
C LYS A 159 3.15 -14.51 -15.90
N ALA A 160 3.55 -13.72 -16.88
CA ALA A 160 4.61 -12.74 -16.74
C ALA A 160 4.21 -11.34 -17.22
N LEU A 161 4.57 -10.31 -16.44
CA LEU A 161 4.59 -8.91 -16.84
C LEU A 161 6.04 -8.46 -17.00
N LEU A 162 6.40 -7.81 -18.10
CA LEU A 162 7.76 -7.29 -18.31
C LEU A 162 7.78 -5.76 -18.16
N VAL A 163 8.60 -5.29 -17.21
CA VAL A 163 8.70 -3.87 -16.82
C VAL A 163 10.00 -3.24 -17.35
N ALA A 164 9.93 -2.01 -17.84
CA ALA A 164 11.10 -1.21 -18.20
C ALA A 164 11.07 0.19 -17.58
N ASP A 165 12.26 0.69 -17.25
CA ASP A 165 12.48 2.05 -16.76
C ASP A 165 12.59 3.02 -17.94
N VAL A 166 11.76 4.05 -17.98
CA VAL A 166 11.80 5.08 -19.03
C VAL A 166 12.76 6.21 -18.70
N ASP A 167 13.07 6.46 -17.42
CA ASP A 167 13.91 7.58 -16.96
C ASP A 167 15.34 7.46 -17.49
N GLN A 168 15.81 6.23 -17.74
CA GLN A 168 17.14 5.92 -18.27
C GLN A 168 17.23 5.98 -19.80
N GLY A 169 16.11 6.16 -20.50
CA GLY A 169 16.03 6.06 -21.96
C GLY A 169 16.16 4.62 -22.49
N GLY A 170 15.89 4.42 -23.78
CA GLY A 170 16.04 3.12 -24.45
C GLY A 170 15.00 2.04 -24.07
N ALA A 171 13.98 2.37 -23.27
CA ALA A 171 13.01 1.42 -22.73
C ALA A 171 12.32 0.55 -23.79
N LEU A 172 11.94 1.12 -24.94
CA LEU A 172 11.32 0.39 -26.05
C LEU A 172 12.23 -0.73 -26.59
N GLY A 173 13.51 -0.40 -26.84
CA GLY A 173 14.49 -1.37 -27.32
C GLY A 173 14.80 -2.45 -26.26
N ALA A 174 14.85 -2.07 -24.98
CA ALA A 174 15.06 -3.00 -23.89
C ALA A 174 13.90 -4.01 -23.75
N LEU A 175 12.64 -3.55 -23.86
CA LEU A 175 11.46 -4.42 -23.83
C LEU A 175 11.45 -5.37 -25.03
N TYR A 176 11.62 -4.83 -26.24
CA TYR A 176 11.64 -5.65 -27.46
C TYR A 176 12.79 -6.66 -27.45
N GLY A 177 14.00 -6.24 -27.09
CA GLY A 177 15.17 -7.11 -27.03
C GLY A 177 15.01 -8.23 -26.00
N THR A 178 14.47 -7.91 -24.82
CA THR A 178 14.17 -8.92 -23.79
C THR A 178 13.11 -9.91 -24.30
N TRP A 179 12.00 -9.41 -24.87
CA TRP A 179 11.00 -10.28 -25.50
C TRP A 179 11.62 -11.18 -26.57
N ALA A 180 12.45 -10.63 -27.46
CA ALA A 180 13.12 -11.37 -28.52
C ALA A 180 14.08 -12.44 -27.99
N LEU A 181 14.59 -12.33 -26.77
CA LEU A 181 15.50 -13.31 -26.19
C LEU A 181 14.81 -14.36 -25.29
N LEU A 182 13.56 -14.16 -24.88
CA LEU A 182 12.82 -15.07 -23.99
C LEU A 182 12.55 -16.48 -24.57
N GLY A 183 12.70 -16.69 -25.88
CA GLY A 183 12.49 -18.01 -26.52
C GLY A 183 11.10 -18.60 -26.21
N GLU A 184 11.06 -19.83 -25.71
CA GLU A 184 9.80 -20.51 -25.36
C GLU A 184 9.06 -19.88 -24.17
N HIS A 185 9.76 -19.12 -23.32
CA HIS A 185 9.16 -18.45 -22.16
C HIS A 185 8.31 -17.23 -22.56
N ARG A 186 8.39 -16.76 -23.83
CA ARG A 186 7.54 -15.68 -24.36
C ARG A 186 6.06 -15.94 -24.17
N LYS A 187 5.62 -17.21 -24.23
CA LYS A 187 4.21 -17.61 -24.06
C LYS A 187 3.63 -17.29 -22.67
N ARG A 188 4.51 -17.05 -21.68
CA ARG A 188 4.11 -16.63 -20.33
C ARG A 188 3.78 -15.14 -20.28
N LEU A 189 4.37 -14.35 -21.18
CA LEU A 189 4.24 -12.90 -21.17
C LEU A 189 2.83 -12.47 -21.57
N ILE A 190 2.18 -11.70 -20.69
CA ILE A 190 0.82 -11.20 -20.89
C ILE A 190 0.79 -9.75 -21.37
N GLY A 191 1.92 -9.05 -21.25
CA GLY A 191 2.08 -7.67 -21.70
C GLY A 191 3.31 -6.98 -21.10
N PHE A 192 3.46 -5.71 -21.45
CA PHE A 192 4.54 -4.85 -20.98
C PHE A 192 4.03 -3.74 -20.07
N ALA A 193 4.88 -3.22 -19.21
CA ALA A 193 4.62 -1.99 -18.48
C ALA A 193 5.86 -1.09 -18.49
N PHE A 194 5.63 0.21 -18.58
CA PHE A 194 6.68 1.21 -18.39
C PHE A 194 6.61 1.77 -16.97
N ASN A 195 7.75 2.22 -16.47
CA ASN A 195 7.89 2.80 -15.14
C ASN A 195 8.71 4.09 -15.16
N LYS A 196 8.57 4.88 -14.10
CA LYS A 196 9.34 6.10 -13.82
C LYS A 196 9.25 7.16 -14.90
N PHE A 197 8.12 7.23 -15.60
CA PHE A 197 7.96 8.26 -16.62
C PHE A 197 7.79 9.65 -16.00
N ARG A 198 8.41 10.66 -16.60
CA ARG A 198 8.27 12.06 -16.23
C ARG A 198 7.62 12.84 -17.37
N GLY A 199 6.63 13.66 -17.05
CA GLY A 199 5.94 14.50 -18.03
C GLY A 199 4.62 13.91 -18.51
N ASP A 200 4.21 14.28 -19.72
CA ASP A 200 2.93 13.89 -20.32
C ASP A 200 2.95 12.45 -20.85
N LEU A 201 2.19 11.56 -20.21
CA LEU A 201 2.11 10.14 -20.54
C LEU A 201 1.62 9.88 -21.98
N GLU A 202 0.88 10.81 -22.57
CA GLU A 202 0.40 10.72 -23.95
C GLU A 202 1.56 10.57 -24.96
N LEU A 203 2.74 11.12 -24.63
CA LEU A 203 3.94 11.03 -25.47
C LEU A 203 4.45 9.60 -25.67
N LEU A 204 4.10 8.65 -24.79
CA LEU A 204 4.51 7.25 -24.91
C LEU A 204 3.55 6.39 -25.74
N LYS A 205 2.34 6.86 -26.06
CA LYS A 205 1.36 6.08 -26.83
C LYS A 205 1.88 5.54 -28.17
N PRO A 206 2.71 6.27 -28.96
CA PRO A 206 3.29 5.70 -30.17
C PRO A 206 4.14 4.44 -29.92
N ALA A 207 4.87 4.38 -28.80
CA ALA A 207 5.66 3.21 -28.43
C ALA A 207 4.79 1.99 -28.11
N TYR A 208 3.56 2.20 -27.62
CA TYR A 208 2.63 1.11 -27.31
C TYR A 208 2.18 0.39 -28.57
N ALA A 209 1.83 1.16 -29.61
CA ALA A 209 1.43 0.61 -30.91
C ALA A 209 2.58 -0.21 -31.52
N LEU A 210 3.80 0.34 -31.52
CA LEU A 210 4.98 -0.37 -32.05
C LEU A 210 5.25 -1.69 -31.34
N LEU A 211 5.24 -1.73 -30.00
CA LEU A 211 5.43 -2.99 -29.26
C LEU A 211 4.35 -4.01 -29.58
N ARG A 212 3.09 -3.57 -29.64
CA ARG A 212 1.98 -4.46 -29.98
C ARG A 212 2.13 -5.03 -31.38
N ASP A 213 2.49 -4.20 -32.36
CA ASP A 213 2.63 -4.62 -33.75
C ASP A 213 3.82 -5.58 -33.93
N TRP A 214 4.93 -5.37 -33.21
CA TRP A 214 6.11 -6.26 -33.29
C TRP A 214 5.96 -7.57 -32.53
N THR A 215 5.23 -7.57 -31.43
CA THR A 215 5.23 -8.70 -30.47
C THR A 215 3.89 -9.41 -30.35
N GLY A 216 2.81 -8.79 -30.81
CA GLY A 216 1.43 -9.24 -30.61
C GLY A 216 0.90 -9.03 -29.18
N LEU A 217 1.70 -8.45 -28.27
CA LEU A 217 1.35 -8.28 -26.86
C LEU A 217 1.05 -6.82 -26.52
N PRO A 218 0.07 -6.54 -25.64
CA PRO A 218 -0.28 -5.18 -25.27
C PRO A 218 0.76 -4.56 -24.32
N VAL A 219 0.84 -3.23 -24.34
CA VAL A 219 1.36 -2.48 -23.20
C VAL A 219 0.20 -2.24 -22.24
N LEU A 220 0.30 -2.75 -21.02
CA LEU A 220 -0.75 -2.64 -20.00
C LEU A 220 -0.81 -1.24 -19.39
N GLY A 221 0.29 -0.48 -19.42
CA GLY A 221 0.29 0.90 -18.91
C GLY A 221 1.68 1.47 -18.67
N THR A 222 1.70 2.70 -18.19
CA THR A 222 2.92 3.40 -17.76
C THR A 222 2.69 3.99 -16.38
N LEU A 223 3.48 3.56 -15.39
CA LEU A 223 3.53 4.25 -14.11
C LEU A 223 4.37 5.54 -14.24
N PRO A 224 3.84 6.69 -13.82
CA PRO A 224 4.65 7.88 -13.66
C PRO A 224 5.67 7.68 -12.54
N LEU A 225 6.66 8.56 -12.48
CA LEU A 225 7.54 8.62 -11.32
C LEU A 225 6.75 9.06 -10.08
N LEU A 226 6.54 8.14 -9.15
CA LEU A 226 5.74 8.39 -7.95
C LEU A 226 6.61 9.01 -6.84
N PRO A 227 6.15 10.08 -6.17
CA PRO A 227 6.83 10.67 -5.03
C PRO A 227 6.52 9.89 -3.74
N LEU A 228 6.78 8.58 -3.74
CA LEU A 228 6.51 7.72 -2.60
C LEU A 228 7.79 7.48 -1.79
N ALA A 229 7.68 7.63 -0.47
CA ALA A 229 8.72 7.26 0.48
C ALA A 229 8.51 5.79 0.89
N LEU A 230 9.15 4.88 0.18
CA LEU A 230 9.17 3.46 0.53
C LEU A 230 10.61 3.03 0.88
N PRO A 231 10.79 2.06 1.79
CA PRO A 231 12.08 1.48 2.11
C PRO A 231 12.78 1.03 0.82
N GLU A 232 13.91 1.67 0.49
CA GLU A 232 14.63 1.36 -0.74
C GLU A 232 15.45 0.08 -0.58
N GLU A 233 15.29 -0.84 -1.54
CA GLU A 233 16.05 -2.09 -1.62
C GLU A 233 17.53 -1.84 -1.99
N ASP A 234 17.76 -0.92 -2.92
CA ASP A 234 19.06 -0.53 -3.46
C ASP A 234 19.19 1.00 -3.30
N GLY A 235 19.58 1.47 -2.11
CA GLY A 235 19.50 2.86 -1.64
C GLY A 235 20.32 3.91 -2.41
N PHE A 236 20.13 4.04 -3.72
CA PHE A 236 21.00 4.83 -4.60
C PHE A 236 20.31 5.52 -5.78
N ARG A 237 19.02 5.26 -6.07
CA ARG A 237 18.45 5.70 -7.36
C ARG A 237 17.34 6.73 -7.27
N TYR A 238 16.83 7.06 -6.08
CA TYR A 238 15.84 8.11 -5.96
C TYR A 238 16.33 9.22 -5.01
N ARG A 239 16.74 10.35 -5.60
CA ARG A 239 16.92 11.60 -4.84
C ARG A 239 15.54 12.07 -4.40
N GLN A 240 15.15 11.71 -3.19
CA GLN A 240 13.96 12.28 -2.58
C GLN A 240 14.17 13.78 -2.38
N PRO A 241 13.16 14.63 -2.64
CA PRO A 241 13.20 16.00 -2.20
C PRO A 241 13.37 16.01 -0.68
N ALA A 242 14.24 16.90 -0.17
CA ALA A 242 14.43 17.06 1.26
C ALA A 242 13.10 17.46 1.91
N GLY A 243 12.65 16.73 2.92
CA GLY A 243 11.50 17.13 3.73
C GLY A 243 11.77 18.45 4.46
N GLU A 244 10.71 19.14 4.87
CA GLU A 244 10.83 20.25 5.80
C GLU A 244 11.30 19.73 7.16
N GLY A 245 12.35 20.29 7.77
CA GLY A 245 12.81 19.82 9.08
C GLY A 245 14.28 20.08 9.36
N PRO A 246 14.81 19.58 10.49
CA PRO A 246 16.22 19.72 10.83
C PRO A 246 17.10 18.91 9.87
N LYS A 247 18.35 19.34 9.70
CA LYS A 247 19.36 18.57 8.97
C LYS A 247 19.74 17.32 9.77
N VAL A 248 19.55 16.13 9.20
CA VAL A 248 19.99 14.85 9.77
C VAL A 248 21.03 14.24 8.85
N ALA A 249 22.23 13.95 9.36
CA ALA A 249 23.29 13.35 8.54
C ALA A 249 23.44 11.86 8.87
N LEU A 250 23.21 11.00 7.88
CA LEU A 250 23.56 9.58 7.92
C LEU A 250 24.95 9.39 7.35
N LEU A 251 25.88 8.85 8.13
CA LEU A 251 27.24 8.61 7.68
C LEU A 251 27.29 7.40 6.76
N ARG A 252 27.57 7.62 5.47
CA ARG A 252 27.51 6.60 4.41
C ARG A 252 28.89 6.03 4.11
N TYR A 253 29.41 5.25 5.06
CA TYR A 253 30.63 4.48 4.86
C TYR A 253 30.43 3.34 3.84
N PRO A 254 31.51 2.80 3.24
CA PRO A 254 31.43 1.90 2.08
C PRO A 254 30.56 0.66 2.27
N HIS A 255 30.56 0.04 3.45
CA HIS A 255 29.77 -1.16 3.73
C HIS A 255 28.56 -0.91 4.64
N ALA A 256 28.04 0.32 4.69
CA ALA A 256 26.80 0.61 5.40
C ALA A 256 25.63 -0.23 4.88
N ALA A 257 24.91 -0.81 5.82
CA ALA A 257 23.80 -1.73 5.63
C ALA A 257 22.54 -1.18 6.31
N ASN A 258 21.41 -1.84 6.04
CA ASN A 258 20.10 -1.52 6.62
C ASN A 258 19.65 -0.05 6.57
N LEU A 259 20.12 0.74 5.59
CA LEU A 259 19.76 2.15 5.48
C LEU A 259 18.26 2.41 5.25
N ASP A 260 17.58 1.38 4.75
CA ASP A 260 16.17 1.38 4.50
C ASP A 260 15.32 1.57 5.77
N GLU A 261 15.84 1.30 6.98
CA GLU A 261 15.17 1.60 8.26
C GLU A 261 14.99 3.09 8.54
N PHE A 262 15.78 3.94 7.88
CA PHE A 262 15.75 5.39 8.05
C PHE A 262 14.79 6.09 7.08
N TRP A 263 13.99 5.33 6.32
CA TRP A 263 13.01 5.86 5.38
C TRP A 263 12.07 6.93 5.99
N PRO A 264 11.62 6.89 7.28
CA PRO A 264 10.72 7.92 7.81
C PRO A 264 11.36 9.30 7.81
N LEU A 265 12.69 9.38 7.86
CA LEU A 265 13.40 10.66 7.88
C LEU A 265 13.22 11.45 6.60
N SER A 266 12.92 10.82 5.46
CA SER A 266 12.68 11.56 4.22
C SER A 266 11.42 12.45 4.28
N GLU A 267 10.49 12.11 5.17
CA GLU A 267 9.29 12.92 5.45
C GLU A 267 9.46 13.84 6.66
N LEU A 268 10.41 13.53 7.56
CA LEU A 268 10.56 14.20 8.85
C LEU A 268 11.73 15.20 8.91
N ALA A 269 12.68 15.11 7.98
CA ALA A 269 13.94 15.83 8.07
C ALA A 269 14.56 16.15 6.70
N GLN A 270 15.55 17.04 6.72
CA GLN A 270 16.47 17.26 5.61
C GLN A 270 17.61 16.24 5.72
N VAL A 271 17.41 15.06 5.12
CA VAL A 271 18.37 13.96 5.21
C VAL A 271 19.55 14.19 4.27
N VAL A 272 20.76 14.08 4.82
CA VAL A 272 22.01 14.08 4.07
C VAL A 272 22.70 12.74 4.27
N TYR A 273 22.93 12.01 3.17
CA TYR A 273 23.79 10.84 3.16
C TYR A 273 25.23 11.32 2.98
N ALA A 274 25.94 11.49 4.09
CA ALA A 274 27.24 12.12 4.12
C ALA A 274 28.35 11.11 3.79
N HIS A 275 29.09 11.38 2.72
CA HIS A 275 30.29 10.66 2.31
C HIS A 275 31.59 11.32 2.78
N SER A 276 31.50 12.57 3.25
CA SER A 276 32.62 13.28 3.88
C SER A 276 32.18 14.06 5.13
N PRO A 277 33.10 14.41 6.04
CA PRO A 277 32.77 15.19 7.23
C PRO A 277 32.13 16.54 6.90
N GLU A 278 32.54 17.19 5.82
CA GLU A 278 32.03 18.49 5.37
C GLU A 278 30.53 18.43 5.05
N GLU A 279 30.09 17.34 4.40
CA GLU A 279 28.66 17.13 4.09
C GLU A 279 27.81 16.96 5.36
N ALA A 280 28.38 16.40 6.42
CA ALA A 280 27.72 16.18 7.71
C ALA A 280 27.74 17.42 8.63
N GLU A 281 28.49 18.47 8.32
CA GLU A 281 28.57 19.66 9.17
C GLU A 281 27.22 20.36 9.36
N GLY A 282 27.01 20.94 10.55
CA GLY A 282 25.77 21.63 10.88
C GLY A 282 24.56 20.72 11.08
N ALA A 283 24.72 19.39 11.02
CA ALA A 283 23.66 18.46 11.36
C ALA A 283 23.14 18.72 12.78
N TRP A 284 21.84 18.50 12.95
CA TRP A 284 21.16 18.48 14.24
C TRP A 284 21.27 17.10 14.89
N LEU A 285 21.27 16.03 14.09
CA LEU A 285 21.47 14.64 14.51
C LEU A 285 22.46 13.97 13.56
N LEU A 286 23.48 13.33 14.12
CA LEU A 286 24.34 12.40 13.39
C LEU A 286 23.85 10.96 13.59
N ILE A 287 23.78 10.20 12.50
CA ILE A 287 23.42 8.78 12.53
C ILE A 287 24.58 7.97 11.95
N LEU A 288 25.08 7.04 12.74
CA LEU A 288 25.96 5.97 12.30
C LEU A 288 25.09 4.73 12.09
N PRO A 289 24.71 4.38 10.85
CA PRO A 289 23.87 3.23 10.55
C PRO A 289 24.59 1.91 10.90
N GLY A 290 24.00 0.76 10.60
CA GLY A 290 24.68 -0.54 10.69
C GLY A 290 25.75 -0.74 9.59
N SER A 291 26.79 -1.53 9.89
CA SER A 291 27.83 -1.96 8.95
C SER A 291 27.83 -3.47 8.83
N ARG A 292 28.15 -3.98 7.63
CA ARG A 292 28.40 -5.41 7.39
C ARG A 292 29.89 -5.77 7.45
N LEU A 293 30.80 -4.77 7.44
CA LEU A 293 32.24 -4.94 7.64
C LEU A 293 32.77 -3.77 8.48
N PRO A 294 32.40 -3.69 9.77
CA PRO A 294 32.76 -2.58 10.65
C PRO A 294 34.29 -2.39 10.73
N ALA A 295 35.06 -3.48 10.74
CA ALA A 295 36.52 -3.44 10.71
C ALA A 295 37.09 -2.74 9.46
N ARG A 296 36.47 -2.90 8.29
CA ARG A 296 36.88 -2.25 7.04
C ARG A 296 36.39 -0.81 6.90
N ASP A 297 35.29 -0.48 7.56
CA ASP A 297 34.74 0.87 7.55
C ASP A 297 35.44 1.78 8.57
N LEU A 298 36.07 1.23 9.61
CA LEU A 298 36.81 1.99 10.63
C LEU A 298 37.80 3.01 10.04
N PRO A 299 38.73 2.65 9.11
CA PRO A 299 39.66 3.61 8.53
C PRO A 299 38.97 4.82 7.88
N TRP A 300 37.83 4.59 7.22
CA TRP A 300 37.02 5.66 6.63
C TRP A 300 36.36 6.50 7.72
N LEU A 301 35.78 5.86 8.73
CA LEU A 301 35.07 6.54 9.82
C LEU A 301 35.99 7.39 10.69
N ARG A 302 37.29 7.06 10.78
CA ARG A 302 38.29 7.88 11.50
C ARG A 302 38.34 9.32 10.99
N ALA A 303 38.06 9.58 9.71
CA ALA A 303 38.00 10.95 9.18
C ALA A 303 36.86 11.78 9.81
N PHE A 304 35.81 11.13 10.30
CA PHE A 304 34.67 11.78 10.96
C PHE A 304 34.86 11.96 12.45
N LEU A 305 35.87 11.34 13.08
CA LEU A 305 36.05 11.38 14.53
C LEU A 305 36.11 12.81 15.10
N PRO A 306 36.86 13.77 14.53
CA PRO A 306 36.86 15.15 15.02
C PRO A 306 35.48 15.82 14.96
N LEU A 307 34.71 15.54 13.90
CA LEU A 307 33.34 16.04 13.75
C LEU A 307 32.43 15.44 14.83
N ILE A 308 32.49 14.12 15.04
CA ILE A 308 31.67 13.41 16.03
C ILE A 308 31.98 13.94 17.44
N GLN A 309 33.26 14.07 17.81
CA GLN A 309 33.67 14.60 19.12
C GLN A 309 33.14 16.02 19.33
N ARG A 310 33.37 16.94 18.39
CA ARG A 310 32.86 18.31 18.46
C ARG A 310 31.33 18.36 18.54
N HIS A 311 30.64 17.43 17.88
CA HIS A 311 29.18 17.33 17.93
C HIS A 311 28.69 16.89 19.33
N LEU A 312 29.36 15.91 19.93
CA LEU A 312 29.08 15.44 21.29
C LEU A 312 29.43 16.48 22.36
N GLU A 313 30.57 17.16 22.24
CA GLU A 313 30.98 18.27 23.12
C GLU A 313 29.97 19.42 23.11
N ALA A 314 29.31 19.66 21.98
CA ALA A 314 28.22 20.62 21.84
C ALA A 314 26.87 20.10 22.39
N GLY A 315 26.83 18.90 22.98
CA GLY A 315 25.62 18.26 23.54
C GLY A 315 24.60 17.84 22.49
N LYS A 316 24.98 17.75 21.21
CA LYS A 316 24.08 17.37 20.13
C LYS A 316 23.98 15.85 20.00
N PRO A 317 22.82 15.33 19.56
CA PRO A 317 22.55 13.89 19.55
C PRO A 317 23.33 13.13 18.47
N VAL A 318 23.85 11.96 18.85
CA VAL A 318 24.41 10.96 17.94
C VAL A 318 23.69 9.63 18.17
N LEU A 319 23.16 9.03 17.11
CA LEU A 319 22.58 7.68 17.14
C LEU A 319 23.51 6.71 16.41
N ALA A 320 23.98 5.67 17.09
CA ALA A 320 24.80 4.61 16.50
C ALA A 320 24.07 3.27 16.57
N VAL A 321 23.89 2.61 15.42
CA VAL A 321 23.10 1.37 15.30
C VAL A 321 24.01 0.23 14.86
N CYS A 322 23.95 -0.91 15.55
CA CYS A 322 24.67 -2.14 15.21
C CYS A 322 26.14 -1.88 14.86
N GLY A 323 26.59 -2.18 13.63
CA GLY A 323 27.98 -1.94 13.21
C GLY A 323 28.47 -0.49 13.38
N GLY A 324 27.58 0.50 13.35
CA GLY A 324 27.89 1.87 13.75
C GLY A 324 28.29 1.98 15.22
N ALA A 325 27.56 1.32 16.12
CA ALA A 325 27.89 1.26 17.55
C ALA A 325 29.15 0.43 17.81
N GLU A 326 29.34 -0.67 17.08
CA GLU A 326 30.54 -1.51 17.16
C GLU A 326 31.81 -0.69 16.89
N MET A 327 31.82 0.11 15.82
CA MET A 327 32.98 0.95 15.48
C MET A 327 33.29 2.03 16.53
N LEU A 328 32.30 2.45 17.33
CA LEU A 328 32.50 3.42 18.41
C LEU A 328 33.10 2.81 19.69
N SER A 329 33.10 1.48 19.81
CA SER A 329 33.69 0.75 20.94
C SER A 329 35.22 0.94 21.05
N GLU A 330 35.83 0.45 22.13
CA GLU A 330 37.29 0.43 22.30
C GLU A 330 37.97 -0.45 21.23
N ALA A 331 37.35 -1.59 20.90
CA ALA A 331 37.93 -2.59 20.01
C ALA A 331 36.89 -3.55 19.43
N LEU A 332 37.15 -3.96 18.19
CA LEU A 332 36.49 -5.09 17.52
C LEU A 332 37.45 -6.29 17.52
N LEU A 333 36.97 -7.43 18.03
CA LEU A 333 37.73 -8.67 18.17
C LEU A 333 37.08 -9.76 17.31
N ASP A 334 37.69 -10.10 16.17
CA ASP A 334 37.24 -11.18 15.30
C ASP A 334 38.34 -12.24 15.16
N GLU A 335 38.50 -13.06 16.20
CA GLU A 335 39.52 -14.11 16.24
C GLU A 335 39.23 -15.25 15.25
N GLU A 336 37.95 -15.48 14.97
CA GLU A 336 37.50 -16.59 14.14
C GLU A 336 37.44 -16.25 12.65
N GLY A 337 37.38 -14.97 12.31
CA GLY A 337 37.24 -14.47 10.95
C GLY A 337 35.81 -14.59 10.44
N VAL A 338 34.83 -14.25 11.27
CA VAL A 338 33.40 -14.22 10.91
C VAL A 338 33.16 -13.19 9.80
N GLU A 339 33.80 -12.03 9.90
CA GLU A 339 33.73 -10.96 8.92
C GLU A 339 35.12 -10.58 8.41
N GLU A 340 36.07 -10.35 9.32
CA GLU A 340 37.46 -10.06 9.01
C GLU A 340 38.37 -10.42 10.18
N ARG A 341 39.19 -11.47 10.01
CA ARG A 341 40.04 -11.96 11.10
C ARG A 341 41.01 -10.88 11.59
N GLY A 342 40.95 -10.56 12.88
CA GLY A 342 41.90 -9.65 13.51
C GLY A 342 41.40 -8.98 14.79
N HIS A 343 42.22 -8.05 15.28
CA HIS A 343 41.90 -7.14 16.37
C HIS A 343 42.02 -5.72 15.85
N PHE A 344 40.91 -4.98 15.87
CA PHE A 344 40.83 -3.63 15.31
C PHE A 344 40.51 -2.65 16.43
N PRO A 345 41.40 -1.69 16.75
CA PRO A 345 41.08 -0.62 17.67
C PRO A 345 39.90 0.20 17.13
N GLY A 346 38.84 0.38 17.92
CA GLY A 346 37.70 1.20 17.53
C GLY A 346 38.00 2.69 17.64
N LEU A 347 36.96 3.51 17.75
CA LEU A 347 37.10 4.95 18.02
C LEU A 347 37.18 5.30 19.51
N GLY A 348 36.87 4.34 20.39
CA GLY A 348 37.01 4.52 21.84
C GLY A 348 36.04 5.55 22.45
N LEU A 349 34.89 5.77 21.82
CA LEU A 349 33.83 6.63 22.35
C LEU A 349 32.86 5.87 23.28
N LEU A 350 32.91 4.54 23.26
CA LEU A 350 32.13 3.66 24.11
C LEU A 350 33.05 2.71 24.90
N PRO A 351 32.82 2.48 26.20
CA PRO A 351 33.70 1.71 27.09
C PRO A 351 33.49 0.19 26.96
N TYR A 352 33.38 -0.31 25.72
CA TYR A 352 33.08 -1.70 25.43
C TYR A 352 34.10 -2.28 24.45
N ARG A 353 34.22 -3.60 24.46
CA ARG A 353 34.94 -4.36 23.44
C ARG A 353 33.96 -5.32 22.80
N VAL A 354 33.79 -5.20 21.48
CA VAL A 354 32.89 -6.06 20.74
C VAL A 354 33.64 -7.28 20.25
N ARG A 355 33.15 -8.47 20.58
CA ARG A 355 33.67 -9.74 20.06
C ARG A 355 32.74 -10.30 19.01
N MET A 356 33.26 -10.61 17.82
CA MET A 356 32.51 -11.26 16.75
C MET A 356 32.37 -12.75 17.06
N ALA A 357 31.13 -13.24 17.12
CA ALA A 357 30.81 -14.64 17.33
C ALA A 357 30.26 -15.28 16.05
N ARG A 358 30.51 -16.59 15.87
CA ARG A 358 29.95 -17.36 14.74
C ARG A 358 28.42 -17.36 14.75
N GLU A 359 27.86 -17.56 15.94
CA GLU A 359 26.42 -17.54 16.12
C GLU A 359 25.93 -16.10 15.96
N LYS A 360 24.93 -15.95 15.10
CA LYS A 360 24.36 -14.65 14.76
C LYS A 360 23.07 -14.45 15.56
N THR A 361 22.97 -13.31 16.23
CA THR A 361 21.73 -12.86 16.85
C THR A 361 20.78 -12.42 15.74
N VAL A 362 19.63 -13.07 15.63
CA VAL A 362 18.61 -12.79 14.60
C VAL A 362 17.24 -12.85 15.27
N GLU A 363 16.85 -11.76 15.94
CA GLU A 363 15.70 -11.77 16.85
C GLU A 363 14.84 -10.52 16.74
N ARG A 364 13.52 -10.69 16.75
CA ARG A 364 12.58 -9.57 16.91
C ARG A 364 12.53 -9.15 18.38
N ARG A 365 12.41 -7.84 18.62
CA ARG A 365 12.41 -7.27 19.96
C ARG A 365 11.28 -6.27 20.12
N ARG A 366 10.65 -6.33 21.29
CA ARG A 366 9.78 -5.29 21.83
C ARG A 366 10.33 -4.91 23.19
N VAL A 367 10.65 -3.64 23.37
CA VAL A 367 11.40 -3.16 24.52
C VAL A 367 10.79 -1.87 25.01
N ARG A 368 10.72 -1.71 26.33
CA ARG A 368 10.43 -0.42 26.93
C ARG A 368 11.74 0.29 27.23
N LEU A 369 11.94 1.45 26.62
CA LEU A 369 13.14 2.27 26.82
C LEU A 369 13.21 2.77 28.26
N GLN A 370 14.35 2.59 28.90
CA GLN A 370 14.58 2.96 30.30
C GLN A 370 15.99 3.50 30.49
N GLY A 371 16.15 4.39 31.47
CA GLY A 371 17.46 4.94 31.85
C GLY A 371 18.00 5.98 30.86
N LEU A 372 17.16 6.53 29.98
CA LEU A 372 17.54 7.58 29.05
C LEU A 372 17.44 8.96 29.72
N SER A 373 18.40 9.82 29.42
CA SER A 373 18.47 11.17 30.01
C SER A 373 18.92 12.22 28.99
N GLY A 374 18.94 13.49 29.39
CA GLY A 374 19.35 14.60 28.51
C GLY A 374 18.50 14.67 27.25
N TYR A 375 19.14 14.77 26.08
CA TYR A 375 18.44 14.78 24.81
C TYR A 375 17.55 13.53 24.61
N TRP A 376 18.07 12.34 24.93
CA TRP A 376 17.39 11.06 24.72
C TRP A 376 16.31 10.75 25.76
N GLY A 377 16.24 11.50 26.87
CA GLY A 377 15.21 11.34 27.89
C GLY A 377 13.77 11.55 27.38
N ARG A 378 13.60 12.18 26.21
CA ARG A 378 12.30 12.27 25.52
C ARG A 378 11.77 10.92 25.02
N LEU A 379 12.63 9.91 24.94
CA LEU A 379 12.27 8.54 24.58
C LEU A 379 12.01 7.67 25.83
N GLU A 380 12.25 8.18 27.03
CA GLU A 380 12.13 7.42 28.27
C GLU A 380 10.71 6.88 28.46
N GLY A 381 10.62 5.59 28.80
CA GLY A 381 9.36 4.90 29.05
C GLY A 381 8.56 4.53 27.80
N LEU A 382 8.98 4.94 26.59
CA LEU A 382 8.35 4.54 25.34
C LEU A 382 8.56 3.05 25.10
N GLU A 383 7.52 2.40 24.58
CA GLU A 383 7.61 1.05 24.07
C GLU A 383 7.93 1.09 22.58
N VAL A 384 8.97 0.36 22.17
CA VAL A 384 9.45 0.31 20.80
C VAL A 384 9.57 -1.13 20.32
N GLU A 385 9.30 -1.34 19.04
CA GLU A 385 9.49 -2.60 18.34
C GLU A 385 10.61 -2.47 17.31
N GLY A 386 11.36 -3.55 17.12
CA GLY A 386 12.48 -3.58 16.19
C GLY A 386 13.09 -4.98 16.11
N TYR A 387 14.35 -5.06 15.71
CA TYR A 387 15.05 -6.33 15.62
C TYR A 387 16.56 -6.20 15.80
N GLU A 388 17.18 -7.31 16.17
CA GLU A 388 18.63 -7.50 16.27
C GLU A 388 19.10 -8.43 15.14
N ILE A 389 20.18 -8.05 14.43
CA ILE A 389 20.74 -8.81 13.31
C ILE A 389 22.28 -8.71 13.26
N HIS A 390 22.97 -9.27 14.24
CA HIS A 390 24.40 -9.01 14.45
C HIS A 390 25.19 -10.23 14.90
N HIS A 391 26.48 -10.22 14.63
CA HIS A 391 27.45 -11.20 15.15
C HIS A 391 28.17 -10.70 16.41
N GLY A 392 28.20 -9.38 16.62
CA GLY A 392 28.90 -8.73 17.72
C GLY A 392 28.28 -9.04 19.07
N GLN A 393 29.14 -9.25 20.06
CA GLN A 393 28.77 -9.48 21.47
C GLN A 393 29.52 -8.49 22.36
N GLY A 394 28.93 -8.11 23.49
CA GLY A 394 29.58 -7.30 24.52
C GLY A 394 29.07 -5.86 24.68
N LEU A 395 28.22 -5.37 23.76
CA LEU A 395 27.43 -4.15 23.96
C LEU A 395 26.03 -4.53 24.49
N PRO A 396 25.41 -3.72 25.37
CA PRO A 396 24.01 -3.89 25.73
C PRO A 396 23.10 -3.47 24.56
N LEU A 397 21.82 -3.86 24.61
CA LEU A 397 20.83 -3.50 23.59
C LEU A 397 20.68 -1.99 23.41
N PHE A 398 20.78 -1.22 24.51
CA PHE A 398 20.87 0.23 24.51
C PHE A 398 21.96 0.67 25.48
N HIS A 399 22.77 1.63 25.07
CA HIS A 399 23.72 2.33 25.93
C HIS A 399 23.72 3.81 25.59
N GLN A 400 23.72 4.65 26.63
CA GLN A 400 23.82 6.10 26.48
C GLN A 400 25.08 6.60 27.17
N GLU A 401 25.89 7.39 26.44
CA GLU A 401 27.03 8.15 26.96
C GLU A 401 26.84 9.62 26.58
N GLY A 402 26.43 10.46 27.53
CA GLY A 402 26.04 11.85 27.25
C GLY A 402 24.93 11.94 26.19
N SER A 403 25.22 12.54 25.03
CA SER A 403 24.30 12.64 23.89
C SER A 403 24.50 11.56 22.82
N LEU A 404 25.39 10.59 23.03
CA LEU A 404 25.52 9.40 22.19
C LEU A 404 24.57 8.32 22.68
N LEU A 405 23.69 7.83 21.80
CA LEU A 405 22.88 6.63 22.01
C LEU A 405 23.36 5.54 21.06
N ALA A 406 23.84 4.44 21.61
CA ALA A 406 24.25 3.24 20.90
C ALA A 406 23.21 2.13 21.10
N THR A 407 22.89 1.40 20.03
CA THR A 407 21.90 0.31 20.12
C THR A 407 22.14 -0.82 19.12
N TRP A 408 21.77 -2.05 19.50
CA TRP A 408 21.62 -3.18 18.56
C TRP A 408 20.27 -3.17 17.85
N LEU A 409 19.31 -2.39 18.33
CA LEU A 409 17.94 -2.39 17.83
C LEU A 409 17.85 -1.59 16.52
N HIS A 410 17.69 -2.31 15.42
CA HIS A 410 17.23 -1.75 14.17
C HIS A 410 15.73 -1.44 14.20
N GLY A 411 15.31 -0.43 13.44
CA GLY A 411 13.92 0.01 13.31
C GLY A 411 13.49 1.06 14.35
N LEU A 412 14.40 1.59 15.18
CA LEU A 412 14.06 2.56 16.23
C LEU A 412 13.28 3.77 15.67
N LEU A 413 13.70 4.32 14.53
CA LEU A 413 13.04 5.47 13.88
C LEU A 413 11.79 5.08 13.09
N GLU A 414 11.52 3.79 12.87
CA GLU A 414 10.26 3.31 12.28
C GLU A 414 9.10 3.35 13.29
N ASN A 415 9.39 3.56 14.59
CA ASN A 415 8.39 3.63 15.65
C ASN A 415 7.72 5.02 15.71
N PRO A 416 6.38 5.13 15.58
CA PRO A 416 5.68 6.41 15.58
C PRO A 416 5.87 7.22 16.87
N GLY A 417 5.95 6.53 18.03
CA GLY A 417 6.21 7.19 19.31
C GLY A 417 7.58 7.89 19.35
N VAL A 418 8.61 7.26 18.77
CA VAL A 418 9.95 7.84 18.64
C VAL A 418 9.91 9.03 17.69
N GLN A 419 9.24 8.90 16.54
CA GLN A 419 9.10 9.99 15.57
C GLN A 419 8.46 11.23 16.20
N ARG A 420 7.33 11.07 16.91
CA ARG A 420 6.68 12.18 17.64
C ARG A 420 7.62 12.81 18.66
N ALA A 421 8.32 12.00 19.45
CA ALA A 421 9.20 12.50 20.50
C ALA A 421 10.40 13.28 19.93
N LEU A 422 10.97 12.84 18.80
CA LEU A 422 12.14 13.48 18.21
C LEU A 422 11.79 14.68 17.31
N PHE A 423 10.74 14.57 16.49
CA PHE A 423 10.41 15.51 15.41
C PHE A 423 9.09 16.27 15.62
N GLY A 424 8.31 15.94 16.65
CA GLY A 424 7.01 16.55 16.92
C GLY A 424 5.89 16.11 15.98
N ARG A 425 6.16 15.20 15.05
CA ARG A 425 5.21 14.65 14.07
C ARG A 425 5.62 13.24 13.64
N GLU A 426 4.73 12.56 12.93
CA GLU A 426 4.95 11.23 12.34
C GLU A 426 5.09 11.34 10.82
N ALA A 427 5.82 10.40 10.23
CA ALA A 427 5.71 10.14 8.81
C ALA A 427 4.31 9.58 8.50
N ARG A 428 3.83 9.75 7.27
CA ARG A 428 2.55 9.24 6.78
C ARG A 428 2.40 7.72 6.94
N GLY A 429 3.52 7.01 6.99
CA GLY A 429 3.55 5.57 7.22
C GLY A 429 3.60 4.77 5.92
N LEU A 430 4.07 3.53 6.03
CA LEU A 430 4.13 2.61 4.89
C LEU A 430 2.75 2.27 4.33
N GLU A 431 1.73 2.21 5.20
CA GLU A 431 0.38 1.83 4.78
C GLU A 431 -0.18 2.85 3.77
N GLU A 432 -0.12 4.15 4.06
CA GLU A 432 -0.57 5.19 3.13
C GLU A 432 0.22 5.16 1.81
N ALA A 433 1.54 4.96 1.88
CA ALA A 433 2.38 4.87 0.69
C ALA A 433 2.04 3.65 -0.19
N LEU A 434 1.72 2.51 0.43
CA LEU A 434 1.28 1.30 -0.27
C LEU A 434 -0.10 1.46 -0.90
N GLU A 435 -1.04 2.12 -0.20
CA GLU A 435 -2.35 2.47 -0.77
C GLU A 435 -2.19 3.41 -1.98
N ALA A 436 -1.36 4.45 -1.87
CA ALA A 436 -1.09 5.36 -2.97
C ALA A 436 -0.42 4.67 -4.18
N LEU A 437 0.42 3.66 -3.93
CA LEU A 437 1.04 2.84 -4.97
C LEU A 437 0.01 1.98 -5.71
N ALA A 438 -0.92 1.35 -4.98
CA ALA A 438 -2.03 0.61 -5.58
C ALA A 438 -2.96 1.54 -6.37
N ASP A 439 -3.31 2.72 -5.84
CA ASP A 439 -4.09 3.73 -6.55
C ASP A 439 -3.41 4.18 -7.86
N ALA A 440 -2.08 4.27 -7.87
CA ALA A 440 -1.34 4.61 -9.07
C ALA A 440 -1.39 3.48 -10.12
N LEU A 441 -1.21 2.22 -9.71
CA LEU A 441 -1.38 1.07 -10.60
C LEU A 441 -2.79 1.00 -11.18
N GLU A 442 -3.82 1.15 -10.35
CA GLU A 442 -5.23 1.12 -10.78
C GLU A 442 -5.57 2.24 -11.78
N ARG A 443 -4.97 3.42 -11.61
CA ARG A 443 -5.18 4.56 -12.53
C ARG A 443 -4.42 4.44 -13.84
N HIS A 444 -3.24 3.83 -13.82
CA HIS A 444 -2.29 3.92 -14.93
C HIS A 444 -2.05 2.60 -15.67
N LEU A 445 -2.55 1.48 -15.16
CA LEU A 445 -2.49 0.17 -15.80
C LEU A 445 -3.88 -0.42 -16.06
N ASP A 446 -4.00 -1.14 -17.18
CA ASP A 446 -5.11 -2.05 -17.47
C ASP A 446 -5.00 -3.33 -16.62
N LEU A 447 -5.35 -3.21 -15.35
CA LEU A 447 -5.44 -4.35 -14.43
C LEU A 447 -6.56 -5.32 -14.82
N GLY A 448 -7.55 -4.88 -15.61
CA GLY A 448 -8.58 -5.75 -16.16
C GLY A 448 -8.01 -6.80 -17.13
N ALA A 449 -7.12 -6.40 -18.03
CA ALA A 449 -6.39 -7.33 -18.90
C ALA A 449 -5.52 -8.29 -18.09
N LEU A 450 -4.86 -7.79 -17.05
CA LEU A 450 -4.06 -8.61 -16.13
C LEU A 450 -4.94 -9.66 -15.42
N HIS A 451 -6.10 -9.27 -14.89
CA HIS A 451 -7.04 -10.19 -14.24
C HIS A 451 -7.55 -11.27 -15.19
N ARG A 452 -7.90 -10.90 -16.43
CA ARG A 452 -8.33 -11.87 -17.46
C ARG A 452 -7.22 -12.86 -17.77
N ALA A 453 -5.97 -12.40 -17.91
CA ALA A 453 -4.84 -13.25 -18.23
C ALA A 453 -4.47 -14.23 -17.10
N LEU A 454 -4.69 -13.82 -15.85
CA LEU A 454 -4.61 -14.70 -14.67
C LEU A 454 -5.87 -15.55 -14.47
N GLY A 455 -6.89 -15.43 -15.32
CA GLY A 455 -8.18 -16.10 -15.17
C GLY A 455 -8.92 -15.73 -13.89
N LEU A 456 -8.61 -14.58 -13.28
CA LEU A 456 -9.26 -14.04 -12.08
C LEU A 456 -10.61 -13.38 -12.43
N ALA A 457 -10.85 -13.06 -13.71
CA ALA A 457 -12.12 -12.55 -14.18
C ALA A 457 -13.27 -13.53 -13.89
N GLY A 458 -14.32 -13.05 -13.22
CA GLY A 458 -15.53 -13.83 -12.90
C GLY A 458 -15.44 -14.71 -11.63
N ARG A 459 -14.34 -14.68 -10.88
CA ARG A 459 -14.26 -15.33 -9.55
C ARG A 459 -14.65 -14.33 -8.46
N ALA A 460 -15.61 -14.70 -7.61
CA ALA A 460 -15.84 -14.02 -6.34
C ALA A 460 -14.70 -14.42 -5.39
N PHE A 461 -13.90 -13.46 -4.94
CA PHE A 461 -12.86 -13.70 -3.95
C PHE A 461 -13.42 -13.39 -2.55
N PRO A 462 -13.17 -14.25 -1.56
CA PRO A 462 -13.54 -13.97 -0.18
C PRO A 462 -12.74 -12.77 0.34
N ALA A 463 -13.23 -12.07 1.36
CA ALA A 463 -12.44 -11.07 2.08
C ALA A 463 -11.45 -11.79 3.05
N SER A 464 -10.20 -11.33 3.09
CA SER A 464 -9.07 -11.95 3.80
C SER A 464 -9.25 -12.05 5.34
N PRO A 465 -8.74 -13.12 6.02
CA PRO A 465 -8.75 -13.27 7.48
C PRO A 465 -7.34 -13.28 8.12
N ALA A 466 -7.08 -12.39 9.10
CA ALA A 466 -6.09 -12.59 10.17
C ALA A 466 -6.45 -11.68 11.37
N GLY A 467 -6.73 -12.18 12.58
CA GLY A 467 -6.78 -13.54 13.07
C GLY A 467 -7.34 -13.66 14.50
N ALA A 468 -7.11 -14.85 15.06
CA ALA A 468 -7.40 -15.36 16.42
C ALA A 468 -8.77 -16.01 16.66
N LYS A 469 -8.70 -17.34 16.77
CA LYS A 469 -9.73 -18.31 17.15
C LYS A 469 -10.64 -17.84 18.29
N ALA A 470 -11.92 -17.64 17.97
CA ALA A 470 -13.03 -18.01 18.83
C ALA A 470 -14.15 -18.54 17.91
N SER A 471 -14.58 -19.78 18.20
CA SER A 471 -15.81 -20.47 17.76
C SER A 471 -16.56 -19.95 16.52
N ALA A 472 -16.71 -20.87 15.55
CA ALA A 472 -17.72 -20.93 14.51
C ALA A 472 -18.96 -20.04 14.73
N GLU A 473 -18.99 -18.88 14.08
CA GLU A 473 -20.18 -18.12 13.70
C GLU A 473 -19.77 -17.14 12.57
N HIS A 474 -20.61 -17.01 11.54
CA HIS A 474 -20.41 -16.24 10.31
C HIS A 474 -19.87 -14.79 10.53
N PRO A 475 -18.97 -14.23 9.69
CA PRO A 475 -18.64 -12.82 9.77
C PRO A 475 -19.67 -11.99 8.98
N ASP A 476 -20.47 -11.25 9.74
CA ASP A 476 -21.43 -10.19 9.43
C ASP A 476 -22.58 -10.43 8.42
N PRO A 477 -23.83 -10.08 8.80
CA PRO A 477 -24.98 -10.14 7.91
C PRO A 477 -24.80 -9.19 6.71
N PRO A 478 -25.47 -9.45 5.57
CA PRO A 478 -25.58 -8.44 4.51
C PRO A 478 -26.02 -7.11 5.16
N PRO A 479 -25.48 -5.96 4.71
CA PRO A 479 -25.86 -4.67 5.27
C PRO A 479 -27.39 -4.54 5.23
N PRO A 480 -28.02 -3.99 6.28
CA PRO A 480 -29.45 -4.17 6.50
C PRO A 480 -30.25 -3.73 5.26
N PRO A 481 -31.29 -4.48 4.88
CA PRO A 481 -32.16 -4.11 3.78
C PRO A 481 -32.83 -2.76 4.08
N GLY A 482 -33.07 -1.99 3.03
CA GLY A 482 -33.53 -0.61 3.17
C GLY A 482 -33.00 0.32 2.08
N LEU A 483 -33.47 1.55 2.13
CA LEU A 483 -33.13 2.64 1.24
C LEU A 483 -32.00 3.52 1.82
N VAL A 484 -30.97 3.74 0.99
CA VAL A 484 -29.95 4.76 1.16
C VAL A 484 -30.16 5.83 0.08
N LEU A 485 -30.30 7.10 0.46
CA LEU A 485 -30.50 8.19 -0.49
C LEU A 485 -29.25 9.07 -0.62
N LEU A 486 -28.82 9.32 -1.86
CA LEU A 486 -27.68 10.16 -2.19
C LEU A 486 -28.12 11.38 -2.99
N LEU A 487 -28.04 12.56 -2.38
CA LEU A 487 -28.41 13.86 -2.93
C LEU A 487 -27.18 14.72 -3.27
N GLY A 488 -27.35 15.77 -4.08
CA GLY A 488 -26.31 16.76 -4.37
C GLY A 488 -26.32 17.29 -5.80
N GLY A 489 -25.45 18.25 -6.13
CA GLY A 489 -25.40 18.88 -7.46
C GLY A 489 -24.87 17.97 -8.59
N ALA A 490 -25.06 18.38 -9.84
CA ALA A 490 -24.44 17.70 -10.98
C ALA A 490 -22.90 17.64 -10.81
N LYS A 491 -22.29 16.50 -11.14
CA LYS A 491 -20.84 16.23 -10.95
C LYS A 491 -20.32 16.40 -9.51
N SER A 492 -21.17 16.31 -8.48
CA SER A 492 -20.74 16.41 -7.08
C SER A 492 -20.07 15.14 -6.51
N GLY A 493 -19.92 14.08 -7.32
CA GLY A 493 -19.32 12.80 -6.90
C GLY A 493 -20.30 11.72 -6.45
N LYS A 494 -21.62 11.94 -6.59
CA LYS A 494 -22.67 11.01 -6.13
C LYS A 494 -22.53 9.59 -6.67
N SER A 495 -22.40 9.44 -7.99
CA SER A 495 -22.31 8.11 -8.60
C SER A 495 -21.07 7.34 -8.15
N ARG A 496 -19.93 8.02 -7.95
CA ARG A 496 -18.71 7.41 -7.41
C ARG A 496 -18.89 7.01 -5.94
N PHE A 497 -19.58 7.82 -5.15
CA PHE A 497 -19.91 7.49 -3.75
C PHE A 497 -20.91 6.34 -3.67
N ALA A 498 -21.90 6.30 -4.56
CA ALA A 498 -22.86 5.20 -4.71
C ALA A 498 -22.15 3.89 -5.05
N GLN A 499 -21.20 3.92 -5.99
CA GLN A 499 -20.37 2.76 -6.35
C GLN A 499 -19.56 2.25 -5.17
N ARG A 500 -18.95 3.15 -4.40
CA ARG A 500 -18.20 2.77 -3.19
C ARG A 500 -19.11 2.17 -2.11
N LEU A 501 -20.29 2.75 -1.89
CA LEU A 501 -21.27 2.24 -0.91
C LEU A 501 -21.88 0.90 -1.33
N ALA A 502 -22.09 0.70 -2.63
CA ALA A 502 -22.67 -0.51 -3.18
C ALA A 502 -21.68 -1.69 -3.19
N GLY A 503 -20.38 -1.39 -3.19
CA GLY A 503 -19.33 -2.40 -3.20
C GLY A 503 -19.21 -3.12 -4.55
N PRO A 504 -18.51 -4.25 -4.59
CA PRO A 504 -18.13 -4.90 -5.84
C PRO A 504 -19.28 -5.64 -6.54
N PHE A 505 -20.40 -5.94 -5.87
CA PHE A 505 -21.52 -6.69 -6.45
C PHE A 505 -22.85 -5.97 -6.22
N ALA A 506 -23.34 -5.31 -7.27
CA ALA A 506 -24.64 -4.65 -7.24
C ALA A 506 -25.35 -4.77 -8.58
N THR A 507 -26.68 -4.66 -8.56
CA THR A 507 -27.46 -4.41 -9.77
C THR A 507 -27.66 -2.90 -9.90
N LEU A 508 -27.16 -2.30 -10.97
CA LEU A 508 -27.49 -0.93 -11.35
C LEU A 508 -28.77 -0.91 -12.18
N ILE A 509 -29.75 -0.15 -11.74
CA ILE A 509 -30.92 0.25 -12.53
C ILE A 509 -30.61 1.61 -13.12
N ALA A 510 -30.36 1.64 -14.43
CA ALA A 510 -30.08 2.85 -15.19
C ALA A 510 -31.38 3.40 -15.76
N THR A 511 -31.71 4.63 -15.40
CA THR A 511 -32.99 5.29 -15.78
C THR A 511 -32.83 6.27 -16.94
N ALA A 512 -31.61 6.46 -17.43
CA ALA A 512 -31.31 7.37 -18.54
C ALA A 512 -31.78 6.79 -19.88
N GLU A 513 -32.34 7.64 -20.75
CA GLU A 513 -32.62 7.31 -22.15
C GLU A 513 -31.67 8.12 -23.05
N ALA A 514 -31.00 7.46 -24.00
CA ALA A 514 -30.15 8.12 -24.98
C ALA A 514 -31.01 8.80 -26.04
N ARG A 515 -31.18 10.12 -25.96
CA ARG A 515 -32.05 10.90 -26.86
C ARG A 515 -31.29 11.91 -27.73
N ASP A 516 -30.02 12.14 -27.42
CA ASP A 516 -29.08 12.92 -28.22
C ASP A 516 -27.67 12.31 -28.09
N GLU A 517 -26.75 12.71 -28.97
CA GLU A 517 -25.38 12.18 -29.00
C GLU A 517 -24.60 12.49 -27.73
N GLU A 518 -24.86 13.64 -27.08
CA GLU A 518 -24.20 14.01 -25.82
C GLU A 518 -24.63 13.08 -24.67
N MET A 519 -25.91 12.74 -24.59
CA MET A 519 -26.47 11.80 -23.61
C MET A 519 -25.99 10.38 -23.89
N ALA A 520 -25.91 9.97 -25.16
CA ALA A 520 -25.38 8.67 -25.55
C ALA A 520 -23.90 8.53 -25.15
N GLU A 521 -23.09 9.58 -25.33
CA GLU A 521 -21.69 9.60 -24.91
C GLU A 521 -21.53 9.64 -23.38
N ARG A 522 -22.40 10.35 -22.67
CA ARG A 522 -22.45 10.33 -21.21
C ARG A 522 -22.82 8.96 -20.66
N ILE A 523 -23.80 8.28 -21.25
CA ILE A 523 -24.20 6.91 -20.87
C ILE A 523 -23.04 5.95 -21.08
N ARG A 524 -22.34 6.05 -22.23
CA ARG A 524 -21.18 5.22 -22.57
C ARG A 524 -20.01 5.40 -21.61
N ARG A 525 -19.61 6.65 -21.32
CA ARG A 525 -18.58 6.94 -20.32
C ARG A 525 -18.95 6.42 -18.95
N HIS A 526 -20.22 6.57 -18.55
CA HIS A 526 -20.70 6.05 -17.27
C HIS A 526 -20.77 4.53 -17.24
N GLN A 527 -20.91 3.85 -18.39
CA GLN A 527 -20.82 2.38 -18.52
C GLN A 527 -19.37 1.90 -18.43
N GLU A 528 -18.42 2.63 -19.01
CA GLU A 528 -16.98 2.33 -19.00
C GLU A 528 -16.35 2.47 -17.61
N GLU A 529 -16.85 3.38 -16.77
CA GLU A 529 -16.38 3.60 -15.40
C GLU A 529 -16.93 2.57 -14.36
N ARG A 530 -17.75 1.59 -14.77
CA ARG A 530 -18.42 0.65 -13.84
C ARG A 530 -17.58 -0.58 -13.53
N PRO A 531 -17.69 -1.13 -12.30
CA PRO A 531 -17.17 -2.46 -12.01
C PRO A 531 -17.84 -3.49 -12.95
N PRO A 532 -17.05 -4.35 -13.64
CA PRO A 532 -17.59 -5.35 -14.57
C PRO A 532 -18.41 -6.46 -13.90
N THR A 533 -18.38 -6.50 -12.57
CA THR A 533 -19.14 -7.40 -11.70
C THR A 533 -20.57 -6.92 -11.43
N TRP A 534 -20.92 -5.71 -11.87
CA TRP A 534 -22.27 -5.17 -11.70
C TRP A 534 -23.19 -5.62 -12.83
N GLU A 535 -24.40 -6.06 -12.47
CA GLU A 535 -25.48 -6.20 -13.43
C GLU A 535 -26.03 -4.81 -13.79
N THR A 536 -26.30 -4.55 -15.07
CA THR A 536 -27.03 -3.33 -15.49
C THR A 536 -28.40 -3.72 -16.02
N LEU A 537 -29.44 -3.11 -15.46
CA LEU A 537 -30.81 -3.13 -15.96
C LEU A 537 -31.15 -1.73 -16.47
N GLU A 538 -31.39 -1.60 -17.77
CA GLU A 538 -31.91 -0.35 -18.34
C GLU A 538 -33.43 -0.34 -18.16
N GLU A 539 -33.91 0.50 -17.24
CA GLU A 539 -35.32 0.61 -16.91
C GLU A 539 -35.68 2.08 -16.64
N PRO A 540 -36.22 2.80 -17.65
CA PRO A 540 -36.51 4.21 -17.54
C PRO A 540 -37.81 4.53 -16.77
N LEU A 541 -38.65 3.53 -16.45
CA LEU A 541 -39.95 3.74 -15.78
C LEU A 541 -40.24 2.80 -14.62
N ASP A 542 -40.20 1.48 -14.85
CA ASP A 542 -40.71 0.48 -13.91
C ASP A 542 -39.64 0.06 -12.89
N LEU A 543 -39.25 0.99 -12.02
CA LEU A 543 -38.31 0.70 -10.94
C LEU A 543 -38.77 -0.48 -10.04
N PRO A 544 -40.06 -0.62 -9.67
CA PRO A 544 -40.54 -1.80 -8.93
C PRO A 544 -40.25 -3.12 -9.66
N GLY A 545 -40.54 -3.19 -10.97
CA GLY A 545 -40.28 -4.37 -11.78
C GLY A 545 -38.79 -4.65 -11.94
N ALA A 546 -37.96 -3.62 -12.19
CA ALA A 546 -36.51 -3.78 -12.27
C ALA A 546 -35.90 -4.23 -10.93
N LEU A 547 -36.41 -3.74 -9.81
CA LEU A 547 -35.97 -4.16 -8.47
C LEU A 547 -36.27 -5.65 -8.23
N LYS A 548 -37.39 -6.17 -8.74
CA LYS A 548 -37.71 -7.61 -8.70
C LYS A 548 -36.77 -8.43 -9.59
N ARG A 549 -36.39 -7.91 -10.76
CA ARG A 549 -35.46 -8.57 -11.71
C ARG A 549 -33.99 -8.52 -11.26
N ALA A 550 -33.62 -7.57 -10.40
CA ALA A 550 -32.25 -7.40 -9.95
C ALA A 550 -31.69 -8.66 -9.26
N ARG A 551 -30.55 -9.15 -9.71
CA ARG A 551 -29.93 -10.38 -9.19
C ARG A 551 -29.21 -10.20 -7.86
N HIS A 552 -28.70 -9.00 -7.59
CA HIS A 552 -27.89 -8.75 -6.39
C HIS A 552 -28.73 -8.25 -5.21
N PRO A 553 -28.29 -8.53 -3.96
CA PRO A 553 -28.92 -8.01 -2.75
C PRO A 553 -28.73 -6.50 -2.57
N THR A 554 -27.73 -5.92 -3.23
CA THR A 554 -27.52 -4.47 -3.31
C THR A 554 -27.91 -3.97 -4.68
N VAL A 555 -28.73 -2.92 -4.73
CA VAL A 555 -29.23 -2.31 -5.97
C VAL A 555 -28.93 -0.83 -5.95
N VAL A 556 -28.39 -0.30 -7.05
CA VAL A 556 -28.15 1.13 -7.24
C VAL A 556 -29.13 1.66 -8.27
N VAL A 557 -29.82 2.76 -7.98
CA VAL A 557 -30.68 3.45 -8.96
C VAL A 557 -30.00 4.76 -9.35
N ASP A 558 -29.48 4.85 -10.57
CA ASP A 558 -28.79 6.04 -11.09
C ASP A 558 -29.45 6.49 -12.41
N CYS A 559 -30.24 7.57 -12.44
CA CYS A 559 -30.64 8.42 -11.31
C CYS A 559 -32.14 8.72 -11.31
N LEU A 560 -32.69 8.95 -10.11
CA LEU A 560 -34.07 9.38 -9.91
C LEU A 560 -34.41 10.68 -10.62
N THR A 561 -33.39 11.52 -10.84
CA THR A 561 -33.50 12.77 -11.62
C THR A 561 -34.03 12.52 -13.03
N LEU A 562 -33.45 11.56 -13.75
CA LEU A 562 -33.91 11.22 -15.10
C LEU A 562 -35.21 10.42 -15.06
N TRP A 563 -35.40 9.60 -14.04
CA TRP A 563 -36.64 8.86 -13.86
C TRP A 563 -37.86 9.76 -13.70
N VAL A 564 -37.79 10.79 -12.85
CA VAL A 564 -38.87 11.78 -12.70
C VAL A 564 -39.16 12.52 -14.01
N ALA A 565 -38.11 12.86 -14.77
CA ALA A 565 -38.28 13.48 -16.09
C ALA A 565 -39.03 12.53 -17.06
N ASN A 566 -38.63 11.25 -17.12
CA ASN A 566 -39.27 10.24 -17.98
C ASN A 566 -40.74 10.01 -17.62
N LEU A 567 -41.07 9.98 -16.32
CA LEU A 567 -42.44 9.82 -15.84
C LEU A 567 -43.33 11.00 -16.26
N MET A 568 -42.83 12.23 -16.05
CA MET A 568 -43.57 13.44 -16.41
C MET A 568 -43.89 13.49 -17.90
N GLU A 569 -42.93 13.13 -18.74
CA GLU A 569 -43.12 13.13 -20.18
C GLU A 569 -44.14 12.09 -20.65
N ARG A 570 -44.18 10.93 -19.99
CA ARG A 570 -45.17 9.88 -20.25
C ARG A 570 -46.53 10.14 -19.56
N GLY A 571 -46.71 11.31 -18.95
CA GLY A 571 -47.95 11.70 -18.28
C GLY A 571 -48.25 10.91 -16.99
N LEU A 572 -47.24 10.23 -16.43
CA LEU A 572 -47.35 9.48 -15.17
C LEU A 572 -47.09 10.41 -13.98
N ASP A 573 -47.72 10.13 -12.85
CA ASP A 573 -47.54 10.90 -11.61
C ASP A 573 -46.27 10.43 -10.86
N PRO A 574 -45.20 11.25 -10.78
CA PRO A 574 -43.96 10.85 -10.13
C PRO A 574 -44.10 10.56 -8.64
N LEU A 575 -45.06 11.18 -7.94
CA LEU A 575 -45.27 10.95 -6.52
C LEU A 575 -45.98 9.62 -6.25
N LEU A 576 -46.91 9.23 -7.12
CA LEU A 576 -47.55 7.92 -7.06
C LEU A 576 -46.52 6.82 -7.34
N GLU A 577 -45.69 6.98 -8.36
CA GLU A 577 -44.65 6.01 -8.70
C GLU A 577 -43.54 5.94 -7.63
N ALA A 578 -43.16 7.06 -7.02
CA ALA A 578 -42.22 7.08 -5.91
C ALA A 578 -42.73 6.27 -4.70
N ARG A 579 -44.03 6.37 -4.36
CA ARG A 579 -44.65 5.55 -3.31
C ARG A 579 -44.65 4.06 -3.65
N ARG A 580 -44.93 3.70 -4.91
CA ARG A 580 -44.85 2.32 -5.40
C ARG A 580 -43.43 1.77 -5.32
N PHE A 581 -42.45 2.58 -5.70
CA PHE A 581 -41.04 2.22 -5.59
C PHE A 581 -40.62 2.00 -4.13
N LEU A 582 -41.01 2.88 -3.20
CA LEU A 582 -40.74 2.70 -1.77
C LEU A 582 -41.34 1.40 -1.21
N SER A 583 -42.59 1.09 -1.56
CA SER A 583 -43.22 -0.18 -1.18
C SER A 583 -42.44 -1.38 -1.72
N ALA A 584 -41.98 -1.29 -2.98
CA ALA A 584 -41.16 -2.34 -3.57
C ALA A 584 -39.78 -2.48 -2.89
N VAL A 585 -39.16 -1.39 -2.43
CA VAL A 585 -37.90 -1.42 -1.66
C VAL A 585 -38.12 -2.20 -0.36
N GLU A 586 -39.18 -1.87 0.39
CA GLU A 586 -39.52 -2.57 1.65
C GLU A 586 -39.81 -4.06 1.42
N GLU A 587 -40.57 -4.40 0.38
CA GLU A 587 -40.90 -5.79 0.04
C GLU A 587 -39.70 -6.58 -0.50
N SER A 588 -38.72 -5.92 -1.12
CA SER A 588 -37.62 -6.59 -1.81
C SER A 588 -36.62 -7.28 -0.88
N GLY A 589 -36.51 -6.84 0.37
CA GLY A 589 -35.45 -7.28 1.28
C GLY A 589 -34.03 -6.96 0.77
N LYS A 590 -33.89 -5.99 -0.14
CA LYS A 590 -32.60 -5.56 -0.72
C LYS A 590 -32.13 -4.25 -0.09
N ARG A 591 -30.82 -4.00 -0.15
CA ARG A 591 -30.26 -2.66 0.11
C ARG A 591 -30.30 -1.86 -1.18
N VAL A 592 -31.06 -0.77 -1.20
CA VAL A 592 -31.28 0.06 -2.40
C VAL A 592 -30.63 1.42 -2.20
N ILE A 593 -29.67 1.76 -3.05
CA ILE A 593 -28.95 3.04 -3.03
C ILE A 593 -29.51 3.89 -4.17
N ALA A 594 -30.29 4.91 -3.85
CA ALA A 594 -30.92 5.79 -4.84
C ALA A 594 -30.12 7.09 -5.00
N VAL A 595 -29.75 7.42 -6.24
CA VAL A 595 -29.00 8.62 -6.58
C VAL A 595 -29.93 9.66 -7.19
N SER A 596 -29.89 10.89 -6.67
CA SER A 596 -30.67 12.01 -7.20
C SER A 596 -29.92 13.34 -7.12
N ASN A 597 -30.21 14.24 -8.05
CA ASN A 597 -29.78 15.63 -7.98
C ASN A 597 -30.68 16.42 -7.02
N GLU A 598 -30.06 17.28 -6.22
CA GLU A 598 -30.79 18.29 -5.45
C GLU A 598 -30.84 19.60 -6.25
N VAL A 599 -31.99 19.82 -6.91
CA VAL A 599 -32.19 20.92 -7.88
C VAL A 599 -32.89 22.13 -7.26
N GLY A 600 -33.41 22.03 -6.04
CA GLY A 600 -34.11 23.11 -5.33
C GLY A 600 -33.19 24.22 -4.82
N MET A 601 -31.88 23.98 -4.79
CA MET A 601 -30.86 24.92 -4.30
C MET A 601 -30.38 25.94 -5.36
N GLY A 602 -30.91 25.88 -6.60
CA GLY A 602 -30.51 26.71 -7.74
C GLY A 602 -31.52 27.80 -8.15
N ILE A 603 -31.31 28.39 -9.32
CA ILE A 603 -32.15 29.46 -9.88
C ILE A 603 -33.55 28.90 -10.23
N VAL A 604 -34.60 29.68 -9.95
CA VAL A 604 -35.98 29.35 -10.36
C VAL A 604 -36.10 29.33 -11.89
N PRO A 605 -36.51 28.22 -12.51
CA PRO A 605 -36.62 28.14 -13.97
C PRO A 605 -37.68 29.10 -14.54
N GLN A 606 -37.39 29.68 -15.71
CA GLN A 606 -38.31 30.58 -16.42
C GLN A 606 -39.50 29.84 -17.07
N ASN A 607 -39.33 28.57 -17.43
CA ASN A 607 -40.36 27.75 -18.07
C ASN A 607 -41.27 27.04 -17.02
N PRO A 608 -42.62 27.08 -17.16
CA PRO A 608 -43.56 26.37 -16.30
C PRO A 608 -43.28 24.86 -16.14
N LEU A 609 -42.90 24.16 -17.21
CA LEU A 609 -42.57 22.74 -17.20
C LEU A 609 -41.33 22.47 -16.33
N ALA A 610 -40.30 23.31 -16.46
CA ALA A 610 -39.07 23.19 -15.68
C ALA A 610 -39.30 23.50 -14.19
N ARG A 611 -40.18 24.46 -13.87
CA ARG A 611 -40.63 24.69 -12.47
C ARG A 611 -41.35 23.46 -11.92
N ARG A 612 -42.31 22.93 -12.68
CA ARG A 612 -43.05 21.72 -12.30
C ARG A 612 -42.12 20.52 -12.08
N TYR A 613 -41.13 20.33 -12.94
CA TYR A 613 -40.12 19.28 -12.78
C TYR A 613 -39.27 19.47 -11.52
N ARG A 614 -38.75 20.68 -11.29
CA ARG A 614 -37.97 21.00 -10.09
C ARG A 614 -38.78 20.71 -8.82
N ASP A 615 -40.03 21.16 -8.78
CA ASP A 615 -40.89 21.02 -7.62
C ASP A 615 -41.24 19.54 -7.37
N LEU A 616 -41.57 18.78 -8.43
CA LEU A 616 -41.84 17.34 -8.33
C LEU A 616 -40.61 16.53 -7.93
N LEU A 617 -39.43 16.80 -8.51
CA LEU A 617 -38.19 16.11 -8.13
C LEU A 617 -37.82 16.40 -6.67
N GLY A 618 -38.00 17.65 -6.22
CA GLY A 618 -37.81 18.00 -4.81
C GLY A 618 -38.75 17.25 -3.87
N GLN A 619 -40.03 17.13 -4.24
CA GLN A 619 -41.01 16.36 -3.46
C GLN A 619 -40.69 14.85 -3.45
N VAL A 620 -40.22 14.28 -4.57
CA VAL A 620 -39.77 12.88 -4.64
C VAL A 620 -38.53 12.67 -3.76
N ASN A 621 -37.53 13.56 -3.84
CA ASN A 621 -36.34 13.50 -2.98
C ASN A 621 -36.71 13.56 -1.50
N ALA A 622 -37.61 14.47 -1.10
CA ALA A 622 -38.08 14.60 0.28
C ALA A 622 -38.78 13.31 0.75
N LEU A 623 -39.70 12.77 -0.06
CA LEU A 623 -40.41 11.52 0.23
C LEU A 623 -39.45 10.34 0.44
N LEU A 624 -38.41 10.22 -0.40
CA LEU A 624 -37.41 9.16 -0.27
C LEU A 624 -36.47 9.40 0.90
N ALA A 625 -36.17 10.66 1.23
CA ALA A 625 -35.32 11.00 2.37
C ALA A 625 -36.00 10.63 3.69
N GLU A 626 -37.32 10.86 3.81
CA GLU A 626 -38.12 10.46 4.97
C GLU A 626 -38.16 8.94 5.17
N ALA A 627 -38.14 8.17 4.08
CA ALA A 627 -38.17 6.70 4.11
C ALA A 627 -36.77 6.06 4.21
N ALA A 628 -35.70 6.80 3.93
CA ALA A 628 -34.34 6.29 3.90
C ALA A 628 -33.79 6.05 5.31
N GLN A 629 -33.10 4.93 5.51
CA GLN A 629 -32.36 4.66 6.74
C GLN A 629 -31.10 5.53 6.82
N GLU A 630 -30.54 5.87 5.67
CA GLU A 630 -29.36 6.72 5.55
C GLU A 630 -29.57 7.71 4.39
N ALA A 631 -29.34 8.99 4.64
CA ALA A 631 -29.39 10.03 3.60
C ALA A 631 -28.13 10.89 3.64
N TYR A 632 -27.56 11.16 2.47
CA TYR A 632 -26.33 11.95 2.32
C TYR A 632 -26.50 13.06 1.30
N LEU A 633 -25.89 14.22 1.58
CA LEU A 633 -25.69 15.30 0.62
C LEU A 633 -24.22 15.33 0.18
N LEU A 634 -23.96 15.19 -1.12
CA LEU A 634 -22.63 15.27 -1.70
C LEU A 634 -22.31 16.69 -2.18
N VAL A 635 -21.25 17.27 -1.63
CA VAL A 635 -20.71 18.58 -1.97
C VAL A 635 -19.23 18.44 -2.29
N ALA A 636 -18.83 18.79 -3.53
CA ALA A 636 -17.44 18.72 -3.99
C ALA A 636 -16.73 17.37 -3.70
N GLY A 637 -17.44 16.25 -3.90
CA GLY A 637 -16.90 14.90 -3.67
C GLY A 637 -16.89 14.44 -2.20
N ARG A 638 -17.35 15.27 -1.26
CA ARG A 638 -17.46 14.93 0.17
C ARG A 638 -18.92 14.63 0.54
N ALA A 639 -19.13 13.62 1.39
CA ALA A 639 -20.44 13.23 1.85
C ALA A 639 -20.77 13.85 3.21
N LEU A 640 -21.92 14.52 3.28
CA LEU A 640 -22.49 15.08 4.50
C LEU A 640 -23.72 14.25 4.88
N PRO A 641 -23.73 13.55 6.03
CA PRO A 641 -24.92 12.84 6.48
C PRO A 641 -26.03 13.84 6.83
N LEU A 642 -27.25 13.59 6.36
CA LEU A 642 -28.42 14.44 6.62
C LEU A 642 -29.21 14.01 7.87
N GLY A 643 -28.78 12.92 8.53
CA GLY A 643 -29.49 12.26 9.63
C GLY A 643 -30.55 11.28 9.10
N GLY A 644 -30.57 10.06 9.63
CA GLY A 644 -31.55 9.03 9.31
C GLY A 644 -32.31 8.62 10.56
N GLY A 645 -33.63 8.73 10.52
CA GLY A 645 -34.49 8.28 11.59
C GLY A 645 -35.91 8.20 11.10
N LYS A 646 -36.55 7.03 11.25
CA LYS A 646 -38.00 6.96 11.35
C LYS A 646 -38.40 7.94 12.46
N VAL A 647 -38.97 9.09 12.10
CA VAL A 647 -39.78 9.83 13.06
C VAL A 647 -40.87 8.85 13.48
N PRO A 648 -40.99 8.47 14.77
CA PRO A 648 -42.08 7.62 15.19
C PRO A 648 -43.39 8.30 14.78
N ALA A 649 -44.31 7.53 14.21
CA ALA A 649 -45.70 7.95 14.09
C ALA A 649 -46.34 8.04 15.49
N GLN A 650 -45.91 9.02 16.28
CA GLN A 650 -46.51 9.47 17.52
C GLN A 650 -46.18 10.95 17.71
N GLU A 651 -46.75 11.80 16.85
CA GLU A 651 -47.13 13.16 17.27
C GLU A 651 -48.19 13.77 16.34
N ALA A 652 -49.20 12.99 15.98
CA ALA A 652 -50.52 13.56 15.69
C ALA A 652 -51.22 13.82 17.03
N LYS A 653 -50.76 14.83 17.78
CA LYS A 653 -51.59 15.44 18.81
C LYS A 653 -52.83 15.97 18.12
N ARG A 654 -53.96 15.31 18.39
CA ARG A 654 -55.29 15.85 18.14
C ARG A 654 -55.34 17.29 18.67
N PRO A 655 -56.01 18.21 17.95
CA PRO A 655 -56.14 19.59 18.41
C PRO A 655 -56.83 19.59 19.77
N GLY A 656 -56.26 20.34 20.72
CA GLY A 656 -56.88 20.56 22.01
C GLY A 656 -58.31 21.06 21.81
N SER A 657 -59.26 20.34 22.41
CA SER A 657 -60.59 20.89 22.68
C SER A 657 -60.54 21.64 24.02
N PRO A 658 -61.38 22.68 24.18
CA PRO A 658 -61.11 23.83 25.04
C PRO A 658 -61.66 23.64 26.45
N GLY A 659 -61.18 24.47 27.38
CA GLY A 659 -61.95 24.80 28.58
C GLY A 659 -61.34 24.32 29.89
N GLY A 660 -60.60 25.23 30.51
CA GLY A 660 -60.28 25.20 31.94
C GLY A 660 -60.21 26.65 32.42
N GLU A 661 -61.39 27.26 32.56
CA GLU A 661 -61.58 28.59 33.13
C GLU A 661 -61.27 28.63 34.65
N PRO A 662 -61.18 29.84 35.27
CA PRO A 662 -60.16 30.18 36.25
C PRO A 662 -60.68 30.18 37.69
N GLY A 663 -59.75 30.21 38.66
CA GLY A 663 -60.10 30.42 40.07
C GLY A 663 -58.91 30.87 40.92
N PRO A 664 -59.12 31.67 41.98
CA PRO A 664 -58.39 32.92 42.14
C PRO A 664 -57.46 32.96 43.36
N GLY A 665 -56.49 33.88 43.30
CA GLY A 665 -56.05 34.74 44.40
C GLY A 665 -55.56 34.11 45.71
N ARG A 666 -54.31 34.44 46.10
CA ARG A 666 -54.03 35.41 47.17
C ARG A 666 -52.54 35.47 47.50
N SER A 667 -52.03 36.69 47.44
CA SER A 667 -51.04 37.32 48.32
C SER A 667 -50.11 36.42 49.15
N ARG A 668 -48.80 36.68 49.04
CA ARG A 668 -48.02 37.22 50.16
C ARG A 668 -46.74 37.87 49.65
N ASP A 669 -46.64 39.14 49.99
CA ASP A 669 -45.47 40.03 49.96
C ASP A 669 -44.53 39.69 51.14
N PRO A 670 -43.40 40.37 51.39
CA PRO A 670 -42.08 39.76 51.25
C PRO A 670 -41.20 39.73 52.52
N GLY A 671 -40.08 39.02 52.42
CA GLY A 671 -38.81 39.29 53.11
C GLY A 671 -38.56 38.59 54.46
N PRO A 672 -37.31 38.60 54.96
CA PRO A 672 -36.05 38.96 54.31
C PRO A 672 -35.25 37.76 53.77
#